data_AF-A0A0B5DBX5-F1
#
_entry.id   AF-A0A0B5DBX5-F1
#
_cell.length_a   1.000
_cell.length_b   1.000
_cell.length_c   1.000
_cell.angle_alpha   90.00
_cell.angle_beta   90.00
_cell.angle_gamma   90.00
#
_symmetry.space_group_name_H-M   'P 1'
#
loop_
_entity.id
_entity.type
_entity.pdbx_description
1 polymer ?
#
loop_
_entity_poly.entity_id
_entity_poly.type
_entity_poly.pdbx_seq_one_letter_code
_entity_poly.pdbx_strand_id
1 'polypeptide(L)'
;MTVPFKSAVLDLETTGFGPSDRVIEVGVVLLDEHLTVESTWQTLVQPDRDIDNTHVHGISASELVSAPRFAGIAAELAELLDDRVLIAHNAPFDTRFLAAEFARLDVDLPDPGSWSLCTRVLSRAHLPGAPERLADCLSCAGLHNELPHAALADATATAELFRVLVEKHGARGGDVAPLSWPVPDLPREALLVRGTEPASDGAGHWFERLTANVPDTGVAEIDRYRVLLRGALLDHHLSRSEIEQLVAAAGELGLSRDEVLEIHLDYLRQLAVEAWADGVVTAAERAHLHDIAVQLAVDPESVDALLAEPVYGEAEDTGLRHGDRVTFTGALTLGRDTWEQRARAAGLDVGGVTRRSALLVAANPDSMSGKARRAREFGVPIVDETTFARMLRDLAPLDTPETPDAPATPGTPFTEIFPWLASLGVEPAGADDIAQAWLQRHRNVPLHELSPRLDPTEVPDSLPRTGTVVARWLNRWPRPLEASATQLMDVPGFGRLRVHRTLVAVVHSALDAPTGDYLVTGAEDIYLDDGAEETGEWAAPQREVETLTEWLALTGSLPAAPADGAPAPVHRAWRTLAADAYWSDPATSAVRRARAELLRRIGTDQRDIDIFVGRIMGSRTLEEIGADHGITRERIRQLETQLKRRLVEPDDALHLVIDALPQRYGALARVADVLRDLPALAAEGPVAGHSMLEAVAWLADAWVIADGWFQRAGLDADLAAALKDFADEFGVVSLSAVGENLGVDKDLLAERLAGEAIVEGDHILTRTRSSQDRAAALLAIEGEPLTVADLVARLGDVNPRTLSNAMGADPRIIRVGRDRWALVDWGMEEYSTLVEWIGRRVEDGPVPLRDLLAEAGELGVAETSVRAYASSAEFQTVDGMVSCVEEVQELDLDPDETPGLYRVGGDWFLLVTVTSEHLRGSGSGVPRGVAVALDIPMLGKRTLDSPLGEQTVGNTRTGATVSTIRRFLEAAGIGEGERIWLQFTADGRFDVQRATPRTSGAGVAEVLNVTGLDTWISAADEQALERLNRAVGLDAGAPRRRTVSRFRHRRQDDIADLILGL
;
A
#
# COMPACT_ATOMS: atom_id res chain seq x y z
N MET A 1 -31.63 41.59 29.51
CA MET A 1 -33.05 41.16 29.67
C MET A 1 -32.98 39.80 30.37
N THR A 2 -33.77 39.52 31.40
CA THR A 2 -33.63 38.28 32.20
C THR A 2 -34.53 37.16 31.69
N VAL A 3 -34.03 35.92 31.73
CA VAL A 3 -34.86 34.71 31.63
C VAL A 3 -35.31 34.31 33.04
N PRO A 4 -36.47 33.66 33.21
CA PRO A 4 -37.00 33.34 34.54
C PRO A 4 -36.39 32.07 35.17
N PHE A 5 -35.27 31.57 34.63
CA PHE A 5 -34.64 30.31 35.03
C PHE A 5 -33.13 30.38 34.86
N LYS A 6 -32.40 29.59 35.65
CA LYS A 6 -31.00 29.27 35.36
C LYS A 6 -30.92 28.25 34.23
N SER A 7 -29.84 28.26 33.48
CA SER A 7 -29.67 27.36 32.33
C SER A 7 -28.37 26.57 32.42
N ALA A 8 -28.35 25.39 31.82
CA ALA A 8 -27.16 24.61 31.54
C ALA A 8 -27.11 24.34 30.04
N VAL A 9 -26.11 24.89 29.36
CA VAL A 9 -25.90 24.67 27.93
C VAL A 9 -25.02 23.43 27.76
N LEU A 10 -25.51 22.42 27.06
CA LEU A 10 -24.88 21.12 26.90
C LEU A 10 -24.61 20.86 25.42
N ASP A 11 -23.45 20.26 25.17
CA ASP A 11 -23.12 19.62 23.91
C ASP A 11 -22.38 18.29 24.20
N LEU A 12 -22.61 17.28 23.36
CA LEU A 12 -22.07 15.92 23.53
C LEU A 12 -21.40 15.45 22.25
N GLU A 13 -20.16 14.96 22.38
CA GLU A 13 -19.57 14.11 21.36
C GLU A 13 -19.86 12.64 21.67
N THR A 14 -20.08 11.84 20.62
CA THR A 14 -20.56 10.46 20.75
C THR A 14 -19.83 9.54 19.78
N THR A 15 -19.87 8.23 20.03
CA THR A 15 -19.30 7.21 19.12
C THR A 15 -20.09 7.04 17.80
N GLY A 16 -21.15 7.82 17.57
CA GLY A 16 -22.05 7.68 16.42
C GLY A 16 -23.47 8.20 16.69
N PHE A 17 -24.41 7.98 15.76
CA PHE A 17 -25.78 8.53 15.82
C PHE A 17 -26.86 7.52 16.24
N GLY A 18 -26.48 6.25 16.44
CA GLY A 18 -27.36 5.11 16.69
C GLY A 18 -27.75 4.93 18.16
N PRO A 19 -28.77 4.10 18.44
CA PRO A 19 -29.28 3.87 19.80
C PRO A 19 -28.30 3.11 20.71
N SER A 20 -27.32 2.40 20.13
CA SER A 20 -26.26 1.70 20.86
C SER A 20 -25.00 2.55 21.08
N ASP A 21 -24.95 3.75 20.52
CA ASP A 21 -23.79 4.63 20.62
C ASP A 21 -23.69 5.27 22.01
N ARG A 22 -22.47 5.68 22.34
CA ARG A 22 -22.06 6.10 23.69
C ARG A 22 -21.53 7.53 23.66
N VAL A 23 -21.66 8.22 24.78
CA VAL A 23 -21.05 9.55 24.99
C VAL A 23 -19.55 9.39 25.20
N ILE A 24 -18.75 10.24 24.57
CA ILE A 24 -17.28 10.25 24.66
C ILE A 24 -16.69 11.60 25.10
N GLU A 25 -17.44 12.68 25.00
CA GLU A 25 -17.09 13.97 25.60
C GLU A 25 -18.36 14.70 26.03
N VAL A 26 -18.27 15.44 27.13
CA VAL A 26 -19.34 16.26 27.66
C VAL A 26 -18.83 17.68 27.87
N GLY A 27 -19.52 18.67 27.31
CA GLY A 27 -19.27 20.10 27.53
C GLY A 27 -20.48 20.78 28.14
N VAL A 28 -20.30 21.49 29.26
CA VAL A 28 -21.37 22.19 29.97
C VAL A 28 -20.98 23.64 30.28
N VAL A 29 -21.86 24.57 29.96
CA VAL A 29 -21.77 25.99 30.34
C VAL A 29 -22.97 26.36 31.20
N LEU A 30 -22.72 26.74 32.45
CA LEU A 30 -23.77 27.16 33.39
C LEU A 30 -24.03 28.65 33.24
N LEU A 31 -25.30 29.02 33.05
CA LEU A 31 -25.75 30.39 32.92
C LEU A 31 -26.70 30.77 34.06
N ASP A 32 -26.55 32.00 34.56
CA ASP A 32 -27.52 32.62 35.47
C ASP A 32 -28.78 33.13 34.73
N GLU A 33 -29.72 33.70 35.48
CA GLU A 33 -30.96 34.30 34.97
C GLU A 33 -30.72 35.53 34.05
N HIS A 34 -29.51 36.07 34.05
CA HIS A 34 -29.05 37.14 33.18
C HIS A 34 -28.33 36.63 31.93
N LEU A 35 -28.24 35.30 31.74
CA LEU A 35 -27.45 34.65 30.68
C LEU A 35 -25.95 34.93 30.77
N THR A 36 -25.45 35.18 31.99
CA THR A 36 -24.02 35.33 32.28
C THR A 36 -23.45 33.97 32.68
N VAL A 37 -22.24 33.66 32.22
CA VAL A 37 -21.54 32.42 32.55
C VAL A 37 -21.18 32.39 34.04
N GLU A 38 -21.73 31.43 34.78
CA GLU A 38 -21.38 31.15 36.18
C GLU A 38 -20.12 30.28 36.25
N SER A 39 -20.07 29.22 35.44
CA SER A 39 -18.92 28.30 35.35
C SER A 39 -19.02 27.44 34.09
N THR A 40 -17.91 26.80 33.73
CA THR A 40 -17.84 25.77 32.70
C THR A 40 -17.38 24.44 33.31
N TRP A 41 -17.78 23.34 32.69
CA TRP A 41 -17.40 22.00 33.09
C TRP A 41 -17.25 21.13 31.84
N GLN A 42 -16.22 20.28 31.81
CA GLN A 42 -15.97 19.40 30.68
C GLN A 42 -15.23 18.14 31.12
N THR A 43 -15.45 17.04 30.39
CA THR A 43 -14.65 15.83 30.53
C THR A 43 -14.78 14.93 29.31
N LEU A 44 -13.72 14.19 29.00
CA LEU A 44 -13.76 12.99 28.18
C LEU A 44 -14.46 11.86 28.95
N VAL A 45 -15.02 10.90 28.20
CA VAL A 45 -15.75 9.74 28.74
C VAL A 45 -15.32 8.48 28.00
N GLN A 46 -14.92 7.44 28.74
CA GLN A 46 -14.57 6.13 28.18
C GLN A 46 -15.85 5.34 27.82
N PRO A 47 -16.09 5.01 26.54
CA PRO A 47 -17.32 4.33 26.10
C PRO A 47 -17.30 2.80 26.26
N ASP A 48 -16.17 2.20 26.66
CA ASP A 48 -15.90 0.75 26.70
C ASP A 48 -16.14 0.06 25.32
N ARG A 49 -15.82 0.75 24.23
CA ARG A 49 -15.94 0.27 22.84
C ARG A 49 -15.09 1.07 21.86
N ASP A 50 -14.97 0.55 20.64
CA ASP A 50 -14.31 1.22 19.53
C ASP A 50 -15.07 2.46 19.04
N ILE A 51 -14.33 3.40 18.45
CA ILE A 51 -14.78 4.72 18.00
C ILE A 51 -14.39 4.91 16.55
N ASP A 52 -15.35 4.68 15.66
CA ASP A 52 -15.11 4.71 14.21
C ASP A 52 -15.25 6.12 13.61
N ASN A 53 -15.59 7.13 14.44
CA ASN A 53 -15.91 8.50 14.02
C ASN A 53 -14.94 9.58 14.55
N THR A 54 -13.71 9.22 14.90
CA THR A 54 -12.65 10.15 15.33
C THR A 54 -12.49 11.36 14.39
N HIS A 55 -12.68 11.16 13.08
CA HIS A 55 -12.63 12.22 12.05
C HIS A 55 -13.69 13.33 12.23
N VAL A 56 -14.73 13.12 13.03
CA VAL A 56 -15.80 14.10 13.28
C VAL A 56 -15.41 15.06 14.41
N HIS A 57 -14.93 14.52 15.52
CA HIS A 57 -14.70 15.27 16.76
C HIS A 57 -13.22 15.34 17.18
N GLY A 58 -12.31 14.63 16.53
CA GLY A 58 -10.88 14.66 16.81
C GLY A 58 -10.48 14.08 18.19
N ILE A 59 -11.24 13.12 18.73
CA ILE A 59 -10.91 12.43 19.98
C ILE A 59 -10.43 11.02 19.64
N SER A 60 -9.17 10.72 19.95
CA SER A 60 -8.57 9.42 19.71
C SER A 60 -8.94 8.38 20.78
N ALA A 61 -8.86 7.09 20.44
CA ALA A 61 -9.08 6.02 21.41
C ALA A 61 -8.07 6.07 22.58
N SER A 62 -6.83 6.51 22.32
CA SER A 62 -5.77 6.67 23.33
C SER A 62 -6.11 7.73 24.38
N GLU A 63 -6.71 8.86 23.98
CA GLU A 63 -7.15 9.91 24.91
C GLU A 63 -8.25 9.43 25.86
N LEU A 64 -9.00 8.40 25.47
CA LEU A 64 -10.10 7.87 26.26
C LEU A 64 -9.71 6.72 27.18
N VAL A 65 -8.52 6.12 27.02
CA VAL A 65 -8.07 4.98 27.84
C VAL A 65 -8.08 5.33 29.34
N SER A 66 -7.67 6.55 29.67
CA SER A 66 -7.64 7.07 31.04
C SER A 66 -8.84 7.93 31.41
N ALA A 67 -9.78 8.15 30.49
CA ALA A 67 -10.99 8.92 30.73
C ALA A 67 -11.93 8.18 31.69
N PRO A 68 -12.68 8.90 32.55
CA PRO A 68 -13.66 8.27 33.43
C PRO A 68 -14.79 7.62 32.63
N ARG A 69 -15.42 6.59 33.17
CA ARG A 69 -16.66 6.06 32.59
C ARG A 69 -17.82 6.99 32.88
N PHE A 70 -18.91 6.90 32.11
CA PHE A 70 -20.11 7.72 32.37
C PHE A 70 -20.64 7.56 33.81
N ALA A 71 -20.60 6.35 34.36
CA ALA A 71 -20.97 6.08 35.76
C ALA A 71 -20.15 6.89 36.77
N GLY A 72 -18.87 7.17 36.47
CA GLY A 72 -17.94 7.92 37.30
C GLY A 72 -18.19 9.44 37.29
N ILE A 73 -18.93 9.96 36.30
CA ILE A 73 -19.24 11.39 36.16
C ILE A 73 -20.72 11.71 36.38
N ALA A 74 -21.61 10.71 36.35
CA ALA A 74 -23.07 10.91 36.35
C ALA A 74 -23.59 11.66 37.57
N ALA A 75 -23.02 11.44 38.76
CA ALA A 75 -23.42 12.15 39.98
C ALA A 75 -23.09 13.64 39.91
N GLU A 76 -21.88 13.98 39.48
CA GLU A 76 -21.43 15.37 39.35
C GLU A 76 -22.17 16.09 38.20
N LEU A 77 -22.39 15.42 37.06
CA LEU A 77 -23.16 15.96 35.96
C LEU A 77 -24.62 16.23 36.36
N ALA A 78 -25.26 15.30 37.09
CA ALA A 78 -26.63 15.51 37.58
C ALA A 78 -26.73 16.71 38.54
N GLU A 79 -25.75 16.91 39.42
CA GLU A 79 -25.68 18.07 40.33
C GLU A 79 -25.53 19.40 39.56
N LEU A 80 -24.76 19.41 38.47
CA LEU A 80 -24.58 20.60 37.64
C LEU A 80 -25.86 20.98 36.87
N LEU A 81 -26.62 19.98 36.42
CA LEU A 81 -27.85 20.17 35.66
C LEU A 81 -29.08 20.40 36.55
N ASP A 82 -28.99 20.12 37.86
CA ASP A 82 -30.08 20.29 38.82
C ASP A 82 -30.59 21.73 38.90
N ASP A 83 -31.92 21.89 38.97
CA ASP A 83 -32.63 23.18 39.03
C ASP A 83 -32.28 24.13 37.85
N ARG A 84 -31.91 23.57 36.68
CA ARG A 84 -31.65 24.32 35.44
C ARG A 84 -32.46 23.81 34.25
N VAL A 85 -32.73 24.71 33.32
CA VAL A 85 -33.25 24.36 31.99
C VAL A 85 -32.07 23.95 31.10
N LEU A 86 -32.15 22.77 30.48
CA LEU A 86 -31.11 22.31 29.55
C LEU A 86 -31.25 23.04 28.22
N ILE A 87 -30.16 23.52 27.66
CA ILE A 87 -30.12 24.17 26.35
C ILE A 87 -29.10 23.45 25.48
N ALA A 88 -29.44 23.10 24.25
CA ALA A 88 -28.52 22.47 23.31
C ALA A 88 -28.82 22.84 21.85
N HIS A 89 -27.81 22.79 20.99
CA HIS A 89 -28.00 23.01 19.56
C HIS A 89 -28.34 21.68 18.89
N ASN A 90 -29.64 21.47 18.62
CA ASN A 90 -30.24 20.17 18.29
C ASN A 90 -30.53 19.29 19.52
N ALA A 91 -31.10 19.88 20.58
CA ALA A 91 -31.44 19.21 21.85
C ALA A 91 -32.05 17.78 21.76
N PRO A 92 -32.89 17.40 20.77
CA PRO A 92 -33.33 16.01 20.63
C PRO A 92 -32.20 14.99 20.45
N PHE A 93 -31.03 15.43 19.94
CA PHE A 93 -29.83 14.62 19.87
C PHE A 93 -29.26 14.39 21.27
N ASP A 94 -28.85 15.45 21.97
CA ASP A 94 -28.14 15.39 23.24
C ASP A 94 -28.98 14.75 24.34
N THR A 95 -30.25 15.14 24.43
CA THR A 95 -31.16 14.62 25.44
C THR A 95 -31.43 13.12 25.30
N ARG A 96 -31.39 12.57 24.07
CA ARG A 96 -31.53 11.11 23.86
C ARG A 96 -30.31 10.37 24.39
N PHE A 97 -29.12 10.89 24.16
CA PHE A 97 -27.86 10.26 24.58
C PHE A 97 -27.71 10.36 26.09
N LEU A 98 -28.03 11.52 26.65
CA LEU A 98 -28.10 11.72 28.09
C LEU A 98 -29.10 10.78 28.76
N ALA A 99 -30.33 10.67 28.23
CA ALA A 99 -31.32 9.74 28.74
C ALA A 99 -30.89 8.27 28.61
N ALA A 100 -30.22 7.89 27.52
CA ALA A 100 -29.70 6.53 27.34
C ALA A 100 -28.58 6.20 28.33
N GLU A 101 -27.66 7.13 28.60
CA GLU A 101 -26.59 6.92 29.59
C GLU A 101 -27.13 6.85 31.03
N PHE A 102 -28.09 7.71 31.40
CA PHE A 102 -28.75 7.61 32.71
C PHE A 102 -29.62 6.35 32.85
N ALA A 103 -30.31 5.91 31.79
CA ALA A 103 -31.08 4.66 31.81
C ALA A 103 -30.18 3.43 32.04
N ARG A 104 -28.92 3.44 31.58
CA ARG A 104 -27.93 2.39 31.88
C ARG A 104 -27.51 2.34 33.35
N LEU A 105 -27.80 3.41 34.11
CA LEU A 105 -27.58 3.52 35.55
C LEU A 105 -28.88 3.35 36.36
N ASP A 106 -29.94 2.80 35.74
CA ASP A 106 -31.28 2.64 36.32
C ASP A 106 -31.92 3.97 36.75
N VAL A 107 -31.61 5.06 36.03
CA VAL A 107 -32.16 6.40 36.23
C VAL A 107 -32.98 6.83 35.00
N ASP A 108 -34.30 6.84 35.14
CA ASP A 108 -35.21 7.30 34.08
C ASP A 108 -35.40 8.82 34.12
N LEU A 109 -35.08 9.50 33.02
CA LEU A 109 -35.35 10.93 32.86
C LEU A 109 -36.75 11.16 32.27
N PRO A 110 -37.49 12.22 32.71
CA PRO A 110 -38.76 12.60 32.10
C PRO A 110 -38.61 13.04 30.63
N ASP A 111 -39.73 13.16 29.92
CA ASP A 111 -39.76 13.60 28.51
C ASP A 111 -39.01 14.93 28.28
N PRO A 112 -37.97 14.97 27.43
CA PRO A 112 -37.11 16.14 27.21
C PRO A 112 -37.85 17.41 26.78
N GLY A 113 -39.02 17.29 26.15
CA GLY A 113 -39.82 18.42 25.70
C GLY A 113 -40.31 19.34 26.83
N SER A 114 -40.26 18.88 28.09
CA SER A 114 -40.71 19.63 29.26
C SER A 114 -39.61 20.40 30.00
N TRP A 115 -38.33 20.11 29.73
CA TRP A 115 -37.19 20.64 30.48
C TRP A 115 -35.97 21.05 29.62
N SER A 116 -36.06 20.91 28.29
CA SER A 116 -34.99 21.29 27.36
C SER A 116 -35.42 22.29 26.29
N LEU A 117 -34.50 23.16 25.87
CA LEU A 117 -34.66 24.11 24.76
C LEU A 117 -33.67 23.84 23.63
N CYS A 118 -34.16 23.90 22.40
CA CYS A 118 -33.36 23.65 21.21
C CYS A 118 -33.03 24.96 20.48
N THR A 119 -31.77 25.38 20.48
CA THR A 119 -31.35 26.63 19.81
C THR A 119 -31.50 26.54 18.30
N ARG A 120 -31.40 25.35 17.68
CA ARG A 120 -31.72 25.14 16.25
C ARG A 120 -33.17 25.53 15.92
N VAL A 121 -34.13 25.18 16.78
CA VAL A 121 -35.54 25.55 16.59
C VAL A 121 -35.72 27.07 16.74
N LEU A 122 -35.07 27.67 17.73
CA LEU A 122 -35.10 29.11 17.96
C LEU A 122 -34.45 29.87 16.80
N SER A 123 -33.27 29.47 16.34
CA SER A 123 -32.56 30.04 15.20
C SER A 123 -33.41 29.99 13.94
N ARG A 124 -34.03 28.84 13.64
CA ARG A 124 -34.90 28.70 12.47
C ARG A 124 -36.10 29.65 12.50
N ALA A 125 -36.60 29.98 13.69
CA ALA A 125 -37.73 30.89 13.88
C ALA A 125 -37.32 32.37 13.86
N HIS A 126 -36.10 32.70 14.29
CA HIS A 126 -35.70 34.07 14.61
C HIS A 126 -34.57 34.66 13.74
N LEU A 127 -33.80 33.82 13.05
CA LEU A 127 -32.68 34.24 12.18
C LEU A 127 -33.07 34.23 10.69
N PRO A 128 -32.49 35.14 9.87
CA PRO A 128 -32.76 35.20 8.44
C PRO A 128 -32.26 33.94 7.72
N GLY A 129 -33.02 33.48 6.72
CA GLY A 129 -32.66 32.29 5.95
C GLY A 129 -32.96 30.95 6.62
N ALA A 130 -33.52 30.98 7.85
CA ALA A 130 -33.91 29.79 8.59
C ALA A 130 -32.76 28.76 8.76
N PRO A 131 -31.56 29.19 9.23
CA PRO A 131 -30.39 28.32 9.32
C PRO A 131 -30.63 27.18 10.32
N GLU A 132 -30.11 26.00 10.00
CA GLU A 132 -30.31 24.80 10.81
C GLU A 132 -29.02 24.24 11.44
N ARG A 133 -27.84 24.49 10.86
CA ARG A 133 -26.55 24.08 11.43
C ARG A 133 -26.01 25.14 12.38
N LEU A 134 -25.22 24.74 13.38
CA LEU A 134 -24.65 25.67 14.37
C LEU A 134 -23.80 26.74 13.69
N ALA A 135 -22.90 26.34 12.79
CA ALA A 135 -22.04 27.26 12.03
C ALA A 135 -22.85 28.32 11.24
N ASP A 136 -23.94 27.91 10.57
CA ASP A 136 -24.80 28.81 9.82
C ASP A 136 -25.53 29.80 10.77
N CYS A 137 -25.97 29.32 11.93
CA CYS A 137 -26.61 30.14 12.95
C CYS A 137 -25.64 31.17 13.56
N LEU A 138 -24.40 30.75 13.87
CA LEU A 138 -23.35 31.61 14.38
C LEU A 138 -22.96 32.68 13.36
N SER A 139 -22.79 32.29 12.09
CA SER A 139 -22.53 33.22 10.99
C SER A 139 -23.63 34.28 10.85
N CYS A 140 -24.91 33.86 10.89
CA CYS A 140 -26.04 34.78 10.88
C CYS A 140 -26.09 35.71 12.11
N ALA A 141 -25.59 35.25 13.26
CA ALA A 141 -25.53 36.00 14.50
C ALA A 141 -24.28 36.90 14.62
N GLY A 142 -23.31 36.77 13.69
CA GLY A 142 -22.01 37.44 13.76
C GLY A 142 -21.11 36.90 14.88
N LEU A 143 -21.24 35.61 15.20
CA LEU A 143 -20.45 34.88 16.19
C LEU A 143 -19.49 33.90 15.50
N HIS A 144 -18.44 33.51 16.20
CA HIS A 144 -17.45 32.55 15.72
C HIS A 144 -17.23 31.44 16.75
N ASN A 145 -16.93 30.24 16.28
CA ASN A 145 -16.52 29.12 17.11
C ASN A 145 -15.08 28.76 16.75
N GLU A 146 -14.18 28.96 17.71
CA GLU A 146 -12.73 28.80 17.51
C GLU A 146 -12.31 27.32 17.40
N LEU A 147 -13.11 26.39 17.93
CA LEU A 147 -12.81 24.97 17.92
C LEU A 147 -14.08 24.12 17.69
N PRO A 148 -14.65 24.12 16.46
CA PRO A 148 -15.83 23.31 16.14
C PRO A 148 -15.60 21.82 16.42
N HIS A 149 -16.64 21.12 16.90
CA HIS A 149 -16.58 19.69 17.24
C HIS A 149 -15.72 19.35 18.48
N ALA A 150 -15.54 20.35 19.36
CA ALA A 150 -15.16 20.16 20.75
C ALA A 150 -16.35 20.54 21.63
N ALA A 151 -16.81 19.62 22.49
CA ALA A 151 -18.09 19.76 23.18
C ALA A 151 -18.18 21.06 24.00
N LEU A 152 -17.12 21.48 24.69
CA LEU A 152 -17.16 22.72 25.46
C LEU A 152 -17.18 23.98 24.55
N ALA A 153 -16.49 23.95 23.42
CA ALA A 153 -16.48 25.06 22.47
C ALA A 153 -17.85 25.22 21.81
N ASP A 154 -18.47 24.11 21.39
CA ASP A 154 -19.81 24.07 20.81
C ASP A 154 -20.88 24.48 21.84
N ALA A 155 -20.77 24.05 23.10
CA ALA A 155 -21.63 24.50 24.19
C ALA A 155 -21.46 26.01 24.48
N THR A 156 -20.23 26.53 24.42
CA THR A 156 -19.93 27.97 24.60
C THR A 156 -20.52 28.80 23.47
N ALA A 157 -20.30 28.41 22.22
CA ALA A 157 -20.87 29.08 21.06
C ALA A 157 -22.41 29.01 21.07
N THR A 158 -22.98 27.90 21.52
CA THR A 158 -24.42 27.73 21.70
C THR A 158 -24.97 28.65 22.79
N ALA A 159 -24.24 28.86 23.89
CA ALA A 159 -24.61 29.81 24.94
C ALA A 159 -24.64 31.26 24.42
N GLU A 160 -23.63 31.64 23.65
CA GLU A 160 -23.59 32.97 23.01
C GLU A 160 -24.71 33.16 21.98
N LEU A 161 -24.97 32.14 21.17
CA LEU A 161 -26.07 32.13 20.21
C LEU A 161 -27.41 32.29 20.93
N PHE A 162 -27.64 31.54 22.01
CA PHE A 162 -28.86 31.64 22.79
C PHE A 162 -29.05 33.05 23.37
N ARG A 163 -27.98 33.64 23.91
CA ARG A 163 -27.99 35.03 24.38
C ARG A 163 -28.37 36.00 23.26
N VAL A 164 -27.78 35.87 22.07
CA VAL A 164 -28.12 36.70 20.90
C VAL A 164 -29.59 36.53 20.49
N LEU A 165 -30.10 35.30 20.46
CA LEU A 165 -31.49 35.01 20.11
C LEU A 165 -32.47 35.67 21.09
N VAL A 166 -32.18 35.63 22.39
CA VAL A 166 -33.01 36.26 23.44
C VAL A 166 -32.90 37.78 23.40
N GLU A 167 -31.68 38.33 23.36
CA GLU A 167 -31.45 39.77 23.49
C GLU A 167 -31.75 40.56 22.22
N LYS A 168 -31.32 40.06 21.05
CA LYS A 168 -31.43 40.79 19.77
C LYS A 168 -32.69 40.41 18.99
N HIS A 169 -33.15 39.15 19.12
CA HIS A 169 -34.27 38.63 18.33
C HIS A 169 -35.54 38.34 19.14
N GLY A 170 -35.52 38.63 20.44
CA GLY A 170 -36.70 38.52 21.32
C GLY A 170 -37.22 37.09 21.47
N ALA A 171 -36.38 36.08 21.24
CA ALA A 171 -36.75 34.68 21.43
C ALA A 171 -37.19 34.46 22.88
N ARG A 172 -38.34 33.80 23.06
CA ARG A 172 -38.80 33.35 24.37
C ARG A 172 -38.56 31.85 24.45
N GLY A 173 -37.89 31.40 25.52
CA GLY A 173 -37.94 29.98 25.88
C GLY A 173 -39.41 29.58 25.98
N GLY A 174 -39.79 28.45 25.39
CA GLY A 174 -41.18 27.96 25.45
C GLY A 174 -41.63 27.64 26.88
N ASP A 175 -42.76 26.95 27.02
CA ASP A 175 -43.24 26.45 28.31
C ASP A 175 -42.36 25.29 28.82
N VAL A 176 -41.13 25.60 29.25
CA VAL A 176 -40.16 24.66 29.85
C VAL A 176 -39.92 24.99 31.32
N ALA A 177 -39.67 23.97 32.13
CA ALA A 177 -39.33 24.11 33.53
C ALA A 177 -38.01 23.40 33.85
N PRO A 178 -37.22 23.88 34.82
CA PRO A 178 -36.08 23.14 35.32
C PRO A 178 -36.46 21.72 35.76
N LEU A 179 -35.61 20.75 35.43
CA LEU A 179 -35.77 19.38 35.92
C LEU A 179 -35.12 19.27 37.31
N SER A 180 -35.76 18.56 38.24
CA SER A 180 -35.09 18.08 39.45
C SER A 180 -34.36 16.78 39.11
N TRP A 181 -33.03 16.82 39.07
CA TRP A 181 -32.23 15.71 38.60
C TRP A 181 -32.06 14.66 39.71
N PRO A 182 -32.39 13.38 39.46
CA PRO A 182 -32.09 12.31 40.40
C PRO A 182 -30.57 12.10 40.46
N VAL A 183 -29.91 12.59 41.51
CA VAL A 183 -28.46 12.40 41.70
C VAL A 183 -28.20 10.94 42.12
N PRO A 184 -27.54 10.13 41.27
CA PRO A 184 -27.24 8.74 41.60
C PRO A 184 -26.14 8.66 42.69
N ASP A 185 -26.27 7.71 43.62
CA ASP A 185 -25.27 7.43 44.65
C ASP A 185 -24.13 6.56 44.06
N LEU A 186 -23.28 7.18 43.24
CA LEU A 186 -22.17 6.54 42.52
C LEU A 186 -20.81 7.18 42.88
N PRO A 187 -19.71 6.41 42.82
CA PRO A 187 -18.38 6.95 43.05
C PRO A 187 -18.00 7.97 41.97
N ARG A 188 -17.39 9.09 42.38
CA ARG A 188 -16.90 10.13 41.47
C ARG A 188 -15.47 9.80 41.02
N GLU A 189 -15.24 9.80 39.71
CA GLU A 189 -13.93 9.60 39.10
C GLU A 189 -13.29 10.95 38.71
N ALA A 190 -11.95 10.98 38.59
CA ALA A 190 -11.25 12.20 38.19
C ALA A 190 -11.56 12.54 36.73
N LEU A 191 -11.90 13.82 36.48
CA LEU A 191 -12.20 14.30 35.14
C LEU A 191 -10.92 14.38 34.31
N LEU A 192 -11.05 14.08 33.02
CA LEU A 192 -9.98 14.21 32.04
C LEU A 192 -10.40 15.21 30.98
N VAL A 193 -9.59 16.23 30.75
CA VAL A 193 -9.88 17.28 29.77
C VAL A 193 -9.12 16.99 28.49
N ARG A 194 -9.78 17.18 27.34
CA ARG A 194 -9.17 17.11 26.02
C ARG A 194 -7.88 17.95 25.96
N GLY A 195 -6.77 17.35 25.50
CA GLY A 195 -5.48 18.03 25.32
C GLY A 195 -4.58 18.18 26.56
N THR A 196 -4.85 17.51 27.69
CA THR A 196 -3.93 17.51 28.84
C THR A 196 -2.93 16.33 28.80
N GLU A 197 -1.80 16.48 28.12
CA GLU A 197 -0.62 15.62 28.33
C GLU A 197 0.31 16.20 29.43
N PRO A 198 1.08 15.35 30.16
CA PRO A 198 2.11 15.82 31.07
C PRO A 198 3.26 16.46 30.26
N ALA A 199 3.61 17.69 30.64
CA ALA A 199 4.63 18.53 29.99
C ALA A 199 5.87 17.74 29.51
N SER A 200 6.03 17.64 28.19
CA SER A 200 7.30 17.36 27.52
C SER A 200 7.69 18.59 26.69
N ASP A 201 8.92 19.04 26.87
CA ASP A 201 9.45 20.29 26.31
C ASP A 201 9.46 20.28 24.76
N GLY A 202 8.87 21.33 24.17
CA GLY A 202 9.29 21.93 22.90
C GLY A 202 8.84 21.26 21.58
N ALA A 203 8.64 19.95 21.52
CA ALA A 203 8.44 19.25 20.25
C ALA A 203 7.01 19.35 19.66
N GLY A 204 5.98 19.58 20.48
CA GLY A 204 4.59 19.72 19.98
C GLY A 204 4.24 21.11 19.43
N HIS A 205 4.82 22.15 20.05
CA HIS A 205 4.44 23.54 19.74
C HIS A 205 4.91 24.05 18.37
N TRP A 206 6.00 23.51 17.80
CA TRP A 206 6.46 23.94 16.48
C TRP A 206 5.57 23.37 15.37
N PHE A 207 5.14 22.10 15.48
CA PHE A 207 4.28 21.43 14.49
C PHE A 207 2.84 22.01 14.45
N GLU A 208 2.26 22.32 15.61
CA GLU A 208 0.96 23.02 15.71
C GLU A 208 1.01 24.44 15.12
N ARG A 209 2.11 25.17 15.31
CA ARG A 209 2.35 26.48 14.67
C ARG A 209 2.60 26.36 13.16
N LEU A 210 3.11 25.21 12.71
CA LEU A 210 3.52 24.96 11.33
C LEU A 210 2.35 24.64 10.42
N THR A 211 1.51 23.71 10.86
CA THR A 211 0.29 23.34 10.14
C THR A 211 -0.60 24.59 9.99
N ALA A 212 -0.64 25.46 11.01
CA ALA A 212 -1.38 26.73 11.01
C ALA A 212 -1.04 27.75 9.93
N ASN A 213 0.19 27.75 9.40
CA ASN A 213 0.70 28.84 8.54
C ASN A 213 1.16 28.38 7.15
N VAL A 214 0.70 27.22 6.66
CA VAL A 214 1.03 26.74 5.32
C VAL A 214 0.41 27.69 4.27
N PRO A 215 1.20 28.32 3.38
CA PRO A 215 0.67 29.25 2.38
C PRO A 215 -0.23 28.55 1.36
N ASP A 216 -1.29 29.25 0.93
CA ASP A 216 -2.15 28.80 -0.16
C ASP A 216 -1.38 28.73 -1.49
N THR A 217 -1.72 27.75 -2.32
CA THR A 217 -1.13 27.55 -3.64
C THR A 217 -1.85 28.32 -4.75
N GLY A 218 -3.00 28.92 -4.43
CA GLY A 218 -3.84 29.67 -5.38
C GLY A 218 -4.70 28.78 -6.28
N VAL A 219 -4.65 27.46 -6.09
CA VAL A 219 -5.46 26.48 -6.82
C VAL A 219 -6.45 25.84 -5.86
N ALA A 220 -7.73 26.23 -5.97
CA ALA A 220 -8.77 25.93 -4.99
C ALA A 220 -8.95 24.43 -4.69
N GLU A 221 -8.73 23.54 -5.66
CA GLU A 221 -8.77 22.08 -5.46
C GLU A 221 -7.60 21.59 -4.62
N ILE A 222 -6.41 22.12 -4.85
CA ILE A 222 -5.18 21.73 -4.17
C ILE A 222 -5.17 22.28 -2.75
N ASP A 223 -5.65 23.51 -2.57
CA ASP A 223 -5.76 24.11 -1.24
C ASP A 223 -6.80 23.34 -0.40
N ARG A 224 -7.89 22.88 -1.01
CA ARG A 224 -8.85 21.97 -0.35
C ARG A 224 -8.22 20.63 0.03
N TYR A 225 -7.42 20.03 -0.85
CA TYR A 225 -6.71 18.78 -0.53
C TYR A 225 -5.67 18.99 0.58
N ARG A 226 -4.93 20.10 0.56
CA ARG A 226 -3.93 20.46 1.59
C ARG A 226 -4.55 20.72 2.95
N VAL A 227 -5.76 21.28 3.00
CA VAL A 227 -6.52 21.43 4.26
C VAL A 227 -6.86 20.06 4.86
N LEU A 228 -7.27 19.09 4.04
CA LEU A 228 -7.55 17.72 4.49
C LEU A 228 -6.26 16.99 4.92
N LEU A 229 -5.21 17.10 4.12
CA LEU A 229 -3.87 16.57 4.42
C LEU A 229 -3.32 17.12 5.74
N ARG A 230 -3.52 18.41 5.98
CA ARG A 230 -3.15 19.07 7.23
C ARG A 230 -3.93 18.50 8.41
N GLY A 231 -5.24 18.31 8.25
CA GLY A 231 -6.10 17.74 9.27
C GLY A 231 -5.72 16.31 9.64
N ALA A 232 -5.44 15.48 8.64
CA ALA A 232 -5.06 14.08 8.80
C ALA A 232 -3.66 13.87 9.40
N LEU A 233 -2.79 14.89 9.39
CA LEU A 233 -1.43 14.82 9.94
C LEU A 233 -1.29 15.49 11.31
N LEU A 234 -2.39 15.95 11.92
CA LEU A 234 -2.37 16.65 13.21
C LEU A 234 -1.86 15.78 14.37
N ASP A 235 -2.14 14.48 14.34
CA ASP A 235 -1.75 13.49 15.36
C ASP A 235 -0.47 12.73 15.00
N HIS A 236 0.21 13.16 13.92
CA HIS A 236 1.44 12.58 13.39
C HIS A 236 1.31 11.15 12.85
N HIS A 237 0.08 10.64 12.66
CA HIS A 237 -0.15 9.29 12.14
C HIS A 237 -1.37 9.16 11.22
N LEU A 238 -1.16 8.83 9.94
CA LEU A 238 -2.23 8.55 9.00
C LEU A 238 -2.85 7.17 9.25
N SER A 239 -4.04 7.16 9.83
CA SER A 239 -4.84 5.95 9.95
C SER A 239 -5.35 5.48 8.59
N ARG A 240 -5.72 4.20 8.48
CA ARG A 240 -6.26 3.62 7.23
C ARG A 240 -7.48 4.38 6.71
N SER A 241 -8.34 4.89 7.59
CA SER A 241 -9.54 5.64 7.20
C SER A 241 -9.20 7.05 6.71
N GLU A 242 -8.18 7.70 7.26
CA GLU A 242 -7.68 8.99 6.77
C GLU A 242 -7.00 8.84 5.41
N ILE A 243 -6.26 7.74 5.20
CA ILE A 243 -5.71 7.40 3.89
C ILE A 243 -6.86 7.20 2.88
N GLU A 244 -7.90 6.46 3.24
CA GLU A 244 -9.09 6.28 2.39
C GLU A 244 -9.83 7.60 2.13
N GLN A 245 -9.89 8.53 3.09
CA GLN A 245 -10.47 9.87 2.94
C GLN A 245 -9.62 10.78 2.05
N LEU A 246 -8.30 10.76 2.18
CA LEU A 246 -7.39 11.50 1.30
C LEU A 246 -7.49 10.97 -0.13
N VAL A 247 -7.56 9.65 -0.32
CA VAL A 247 -7.78 9.02 -1.64
C VAL A 247 -9.14 9.41 -2.23
N ALA A 248 -10.21 9.39 -1.43
CA ALA A 248 -11.54 9.80 -1.88
C ALA A 248 -11.58 11.29 -2.24
N ALA A 249 -11.00 12.16 -1.41
CA ALA A 249 -10.92 13.60 -1.65
C ALA A 249 -10.09 13.93 -2.89
N ALA A 250 -8.97 13.25 -3.12
CA ALA A 250 -8.21 13.36 -4.36
C ALA A 250 -9.07 13.00 -5.58
N GLY A 251 -9.85 11.92 -5.49
CA GLY A 251 -10.80 11.52 -6.53
C GLY A 251 -11.91 12.56 -6.79
N GLU A 252 -12.53 13.11 -5.76
CA GLU A 252 -13.57 14.14 -5.86
C GLU A 252 -13.06 15.47 -6.42
N LEU A 253 -11.82 15.83 -6.07
CA LEU A 253 -11.14 17.04 -6.54
C LEU A 253 -10.51 16.86 -7.93
N GLY A 254 -10.55 15.64 -8.49
CA GLY A 254 -10.00 15.31 -9.79
C GLY A 254 -8.47 15.35 -9.85
N LEU A 255 -7.80 15.11 -8.71
CA LEU A 255 -6.35 15.06 -8.58
C LEU A 255 -5.86 13.65 -8.95
N SER A 256 -4.89 13.58 -9.86
CA SER A 256 -4.21 12.33 -10.20
C SER A 256 -3.25 11.88 -9.08
N ARG A 257 -2.88 10.59 -9.07
CA ARG A 257 -1.90 10.04 -8.09
C ARG A 257 -0.57 10.79 -8.11
N ASP A 258 -0.10 11.16 -9.30
CA ASP A 258 1.15 11.92 -9.46
C ASP A 258 1.02 13.35 -8.89
N GLU A 259 -0.13 13.99 -9.06
CA GLU A 259 -0.40 15.31 -8.46
C GLU A 259 -0.48 15.23 -6.93
N VAL A 260 -1.09 14.17 -6.38
CA VAL A 260 -1.16 13.94 -4.92
C VAL A 260 0.23 13.77 -4.32
N LEU A 261 1.08 12.95 -4.94
CA LEU A 261 2.46 12.74 -4.48
C LEU A 261 3.31 14.02 -4.61
N GLU A 262 3.07 14.84 -5.64
CA GLU A 262 3.70 16.15 -5.77
C GLU A 262 3.27 17.11 -4.64
N ILE A 263 1.98 17.13 -4.30
CA ILE A 263 1.45 17.91 -3.19
C ILE A 263 2.05 17.45 -1.84
N HIS A 264 2.16 16.14 -1.61
CA HIS A 264 2.77 15.56 -0.40
C HIS A 264 4.24 15.95 -0.26
N LEU A 265 5.02 15.82 -1.34
CA LEU A 265 6.43 16.18 -1.35
C LEU A 265 6.64 17.68 -1.09
N ASP A 266 5.80 18.54 -1.65
CA ASP A 266 5.89 19.99 -1.40
C ASP A 266 5.46 20.39 0.00
N TYR A 267 4.48 19.69 0.56
CA TYR A 267 4.11 19.84 1.95
C TYR A 267 5.31 19.51 2.84
N LEU A 268 5.98 18.37 2.62
CA LEU A 268 7.19 17.96 3.34
C LEU A 268 8.36 18.95 3.18
N ARG A 269 8.57 19.52 1.98
CA ARG A 269 9.58 20.58 1.75
C ARG A 269 9.35 21.81 2.62
N GLN A 270 8.10 22.23 2.76
CA GLN A 270 7.74 23.36 3.61
C GLN A 270 7.94 23.03 5.09
N LEU A 271 7.63 21.81 5.53
CA LEU A 271 7.93 21.37 6.89
C LEU A 271 9.45 21.37 7.16
N ALA A 272 10.26 20.94 6.19
CA ALA A 272 11.71 20.90 6.32
C ALA A 272 12.35 22.30 6.40
N VAL A 273 11.90 23.27 5.59
CA VAL A 273 12.40 24.66 5.67
C VAL A 273 12.06 25.30 7.02
N GLU A 274 10.90 24.99 7.59
CA GLU A 274 10.52 25.53 8.89
C GLU A 274 11.20 24.78 10.06
N ALA A 275 11.49 23.48 9.92
CA ALA A 275 12.39 22.78 10.85
C ALA A 275 13.80 23.40 10.87
N TRP A 276 14.20 24.09 9.80
CA TRP A 276 15.41 24.91 9.75
C TRP A 276 15.23 26.35 10.23
N ALA A 277 14.02 26.76 10.64
CA ALA A 277 13.74 28.15 11.04
C ALA A 277 14.50 28.58 12.32
N ASP A 278 14.83 27.63 13.20
CA ASP A 278 15.71 27.85 14.36
C ASP A 278 17.16 27.40 14.09
N GLY A 279 17.48 27.12 12.82
CA GLY A 279 18.79 26.73 12.33
C GLY A 279 19.34 25.41 12.87
N VAL A 280 18.55 24.59 13.57
CA VAL A 280 18.95 23.25 14.04
C VAL A 280 17.82 22.26 13.80
N VAL A 281 18.03 21.29 12.92
CA VAL A 281 17.12 20.14 12.84
C VAL A 281 17.53 19.10 13.88
N THR A 282 16.73 18.93 14.93
CA THR A 282 16.95 17.93 15.98
C THR A 282 16.76 16.50 15.46
N ALA A 283 17.31 15.52 16.17
CA ALA A 283 17.10 14.10 15.85
C ALA A 283 15.61 13.71 15.93
N ALA A 284 14.85 14.36 16.82
CA ALA A 284 13.41 14.15 16.96
C ALA A 284 12.64 14.71 15.74
N GLU A 285 12.94 15.93 15.30
CA GLU A 285 12.31 16.53 14.10
C GLU A 285 12.66 15.77 12.83
N ARG A 286 13.91 15.29 12.71
CA ARG A 286 14.33 14.42 11.61
C ARG A 286 13.54 13.12 11.59
N ALA A 287 13.48 12.40 12.71
CA ALA A 287 12.72 11.15 12.81
C ALA A 287 11.23 11.35 12.48
N HIS A 288 10.67 12.49 12.90
CA HIS A 288 9.29 12.86 12.66
C HIS A 288 9.01 13.13 11.17
N LEU A 289 9.87 13.88 10.48
CA LEU A 289 9.73 14.13 9.04
C LEU A 289 9.89 12.85 8.20
N HIS A 290 10.73 11.90 8.63
CA HIS A 290 10.82 10.58 7.99
C HIS A 290 9.55 9.76 8.16
N ASP A 291 8.97 9.75 9.35
CA ASP A 291 7.73 9.02 9.63
C ASP A 291 6.57 9.54 8.78
N ILE A 292 6.40 10.87 8.71
CA ILE A 292 5.39 11.51 7.84
C ILE A 292 5.65 11.18 6.37
N ALA A 293 6.90 11.15 5.90
CA ALA A 293 7.20 10.81 4.51
C ALA A 293 6.80 9.37 4.14
N VAL A 294 7.09 8.40 5.02
CA VAL A 294 6.66 7.01 4.83
C VAL A 294 5.13 6.91 4.76
N GLN A 295 4.43 7.58 5.67
CA GLN A 295 2.97 7.56 5.70
C GLN A 295 2.33 8.25 4.48
N LEU A 296 2.98 9.28 3.92
CA LEU A 296 2.54 9.97 2.70
C LEU A 296 2.95 9.30 1.39
N ALA A 297 3.58 8.12 1.46
CA ALA A 297 4.15 7.42 0.32
C ALA A 297 5.16 8.27 -0.48
N VAL A 298 5.90 9.13 0.22
CA VAL A 298 7.03 9.90 -0.31
C VAL A 298 8.33 9.21 0.11
N ASP A 299 9.25 9.05 -0.83
CA ASP A 299 10.53 8.40 -0.59
C ASP A 299 11.31 9.09 0.56
N PRO A 300 11.65 8.38 1.66
CA PRO A 300 12.38 8.95 2.79
C PRO A 300 13.75 9.54 2.42
N GLU A 301 14.40 9.04 1.36
CA GLU A 301 15.66 9.64 0.87
C GLU A 301 15.47 11.09 0.39
N SER A 302 14.25 11.45 -0.05
CA SER A 302 13.90 12.83 -0.41
C SER A 302 13.88 13.76 0.81
N VAL A 303 13.53 13.26 1.99
CA VAL A 303 13.60 14.02 3.27
C VAL A 303 15.05 14.16 3.71
N ASP A 304 15.86 13.10 3.59
CA ASP A 304 17.28 13.18 3.90
C ASP A 304 18.01 14.20 3.04
N ALA A 305 17.68 14.30 1.75
CA ALA A 305 18.22 15.32 0.86
C ALA A 305 17.81 16.76 1.27
N LEU A 306 16.60 16.95 1.82
CA LEU A 306 16.09 18.24 2.30
C LEU A 306 16.67 18.64 3.66
N LEU A 307 16.98 17.65 4.50
CA LEU A 307 17.55 17.83 5.82
C LEU A 307 19.08 17.65 5.85
N ALA A 308 19.70 17.42 4.69
CA ALA A 308 21.14 17.34 4.55
C ALA A 308 21.77 18.69 4.89
N GLU A 309 22.89 18.68 5.62
CA GLU A 309 23.67 19.90 5.79
C GLU A 309 24.18 20.36 4.41
N PRO A 310 23.91 21.62 4.00
CA PRO A 310 24.37 22.11 2.70
C PRO A 310 25.90 22.08 2.66
N VAL A 311 26.45 21.38 1.65
CA VAL A 311 27.90 21.30 1.44
C VAL A 311 28.38 22.65 0.91
N TYR A 312 29.14 23.37 1.73
CA TYR A 312 29.69 24.68 1.40
C TYR A 312 30.54 24.65 0.11
N GLY A 313 30.06 25.33 -0.93
CA GLY A 313 30.91 25.84 -2.01
C GLY A 313 31.42 27.22 -1.63
N GLU A 314 32.67 27.31 -1.19
CA GLU A 314 33.51 28.53 -1.01
C GLU A 314 32.80 29.90 -0.89
N ALA A 315 31.78 30.02 -0.04
CA ALA A 315 31.28 31.32 0.40
C ALA A 315 32.01 31.67 1.71
N GLU A 316 33.00 32.55 1.62
CA GLU A 316 33.65 33.16 2.78
C GLU A 316 32.58 33.72 3.74
N ASP A 317 32.85 33.57 5.04
CA ASP A 317 32.05 34.04 6.18
C ASP A 317 31.44 35.44 5.95
N THR A 318 30.18 35.49 5.49
CA THR A 318 29.48 36.74 5.15
C THR A 318 28.70 37.33 6.32
N GLY A 319 28.74 36.69 7.51
CA GLY A 319 28.18 37.14 8.79
C GLY A 319 27.17 38.28 8.68
N LEU A 320 25.91 37.93 8.38
CA LEU A 320 24.79 38.84 8.20
C LEU A 320 24.68 39.80 9.40
N ARG A 321 24.42 41.09 9.16
CA ARG A 321 24.34 42.14 10.20
C ARG A 321 23.02 42.90 10.13
N HIS A 322 22.61 43.46 11.26
CA HIS A 322 21.47 44.36 11.33
C HIS A 322 21.63 45.53 10.36
N GLY A 323 20.61 45.79 9.55
CA GLY A 323 20.58 46.81 8.51
C GLY A 323 21.14 46.36 7.14
N ASP A 324 21.64 45.13 7.03
CA ASP A 324 22.09 44.59 5.75
C ASP A 324 20.93 44.43 4.78
N ARG A 325 21.18 44.75 3.50
CA ARG A 325 20.17 44.63 2.45
C ARG A 325 20.14 43.21 1.89
N VAL A 326 18.98 42.57 2.00
CA VAL A 326 18.68 41.25 1.43
C VAL A 326 17.68 41.39 0.28
N THR A 327 17.87 40.58 -0.75
CA THR A 327 16.96 40.51 -1.91
C THR A 327 16.49 39.07 -2.10
N PHE A 328 15.26 38.90 -2.59
CA PHE A 328 14.65 37.60 -2.89
C PHE A 328 14.40 37.45 -4.40
N THR A 329 14.64 36.26 -4.96
CA THR A 329 14.36 35.95 -6.36
C THR A 329 13.88 34.51 -6.58
N GLY A 330 13.09 34.30 -7.63
CA GLY A 330 12.48 33.01 -7.96
C GLY A 330 11.20 32.69 -7.16
N ALA A 331 10.65 31.49 -7.41
CA ALA A 331 9.50 30.92 -6.72
C ALA A 331 9.98 30.19 -5.46
N LEU A 332 9.90 30.88 -4.33
CA LEU A 332 10.40 30.43 -3.03
C LEU A 332 9.43 29.41 -2.39
N THR A 333 9.98 28.50 -1.59
CA THR A 333 9.24 27.45 -0.87
C THR A 333 8.33 28.05 0.20
N LEU A 334 8.82 29.07 0.91
CA LEU A 334 8.00 29.97 1.72
C LEU A 334 7.69 31.24 0.90
N GLY A 335 6.45 31.74 1.01
CA GLY A 335 6.02 32.93 0.29
C GLY A 335 6.97 34.10 0.48
N ARG A 336 7.25 34.85 -0.60
CA ARG A 336 8.21 35.96 -0.58
C ARG A 336 7.88 36.95 0.54
N ASP A 337 6.62 37.33 0.68
CA ASP A 337 6.18 38.30 1.70
C ASP A 337 6.48 37.84 3.12
N THR A 338 6.35 36.54 3.40
CA THR A 338 6.72 35.93 4.68
C THR A 338 8.21 36.05 4.93
N TRP A 339 9.04 35.76 3.92
CA TRP A 339 10.49 35.94 4.01
C TRP A 339 10.90 37.40 4.19
N GLU A 340 10.26 38.33 3.47
CA GLU A 340 10.52 39.76 3.63
C GLU A 340 10.13 40.25 5.03
N GLN A 341 9.00 39.80 5.56
CA GLN A 341 8.54 40.13 6.90
C GLN A 341 9.51 39.60 7.96
N ARG A 342 9.96 38.35 7.84
CA ARG A 342 10.95 37.74 8.75
C ARG A 342 12.29 38.47 8.70
N ALA A 343 12.77 38.81 7.51
CA ALA A 343 14.01 39.57 7.35
C ALA A 343 13.90 40.97 7.99
N ARG A 344 12.79 41.68 7.77
CA ARG A 344 12.55 42.99 8.39
C ARG A 344 12.41 42.89 9.91
N ALA A 345 11.74 41.86 10.42
CA ALA A 345 11.61 41.60 11.86
C ALA A 345 12.96 41.30 12.52
N ALA A 346 13.87 40.66 11.78
CA ALA A 346 15.25 40.44 12.19
C ALA A 346 16.16 41.66 12.00
N GLY A 347 15.62 42.83 11.58
CA GLY A 347 16.38 44.07 11.45
C GLY A 347 17.10 44.26 10.12
N LEU A 348 16.76 43.48 9.08
CA LEU A 348 17.36 43.57 7.74
C LEU A 348 16.53 44.48 6.82
N ASP A 349 17.20 45.10 5.84
CA ASP A 349 16.55 45.90 4.81
C ASP A 349 16.19 45.01 3.60
N VAL A 350 14.98 45.15 3.05
CA VAL A 350 14.51 44.32 1.94
C VAL A 350 14.24 45.17 0.71
N GLY A 351 14.83 44.80 -0.43
CA GLY A 351 14.67 45.53 -1.68
C GLY A 351 15.44 44.94 -2.85
N GLY A 352 15.55 45.69 -3.96
CA GLY A 352 16.24 45.24 -5.17
C GLY A 352 17.76 45.06 -5.00
N VAL A 353 18.38 44.29 -5.90
CA VAL A 353 19.83 43.99 -5.87
C VAL A 353 20.65 45.23 -6.19
N THR A 354 21.55 45.60 -5.28
CA THR A 354 22.50 46.70 -5.42
C THR A 354 23.92 46.24 -5.05
N ARG A 355 24.96 47.03 -5.35
CA ARG A 355 26.33 46.76 -4.89
C ARG A 355 26.50 46.76 -3.36
N ARG A 356 25.49 47.21 -2.61
CA ARG A 356 25.47 47.20 -1.14
C ARG A 356 24.59 46.08 -0.57
N SER A 357 23.98 45.25 -1.41
CA SER A 357 23.23 44.09 -0.96
C SER A 357 24.20 43.09 -0.33
N ALA A 358 23.87 42.58 0.86
CA ALA A 358 24.69 41.62 1.58
C ALA A 358 24.53 40.20 1.00
N LEU A 359 23.30 39.84 0.59
CA LEU A 359 23.03 38.58 -0.08
C LEU A 359 21.73 38.62 -0.91
N LEU A 360 21.66 37.71 -1.88
CA LEU A 360 20.48 37.37 -2.65
C LEU A 360 20.01 35.96 -2.25
N VAL A 361 18.79 35.84 -1.73
CA VAL A 361 18.14 34.55 -1.46
C VAL A 361 17.42 34.11 -2.73
N ALA A 362 17.73 32.91 -3.20
CA ALA A 362 17.14 32.35 -4.41
C ALA A 362 16.58 30.94 -4.13
N ALA A 363 15.46 30.61 -4.76
CA ALA A 363 14.92 29.24 -4.76
C ALA A 363 15.94 28.22 -5.33
N ASN A 364 16.84 28.69 -6.20
CA ASN A 364 18.00 27.97 -6.67
C ASN A 364 19.21 28.93 -6.72
N PRO A 365 20.31 28.67 -5.97
CA PRO A 365 21.52 29.50 -5.98
C PRO A 365 22.18 29.66 -7.37
N ASP A 366 21.95 28.69 -8.27
CA ASP A 366 22.45 28.73 -9.65
C ASP A 366 21.55 29.53 -10.61
N SER A 367 20.45 30.12 -10.12
CA SER A 367 19.52 30.93 -10.92
C SER A 367 20.25 31.99 -11.76
N MET A 368 19.83 32.20 -13.01
CA MET A 368 20.37 33.20 -13.93
C MET A 368 19.45 34.43 -14.12
N SER A 369 18.47 34.61 -13.23
CA SER A 369 17.50 35.71 -13.24
C SER A 369 18.18 37.08 -13.34
N GLY A 370 17.46 38.11 -13.80
CA GLY A 370 17.99 39.48 -13.90
C GLY A 370 18.63 39.98 -12.60
N LYS A 371 18.06 39.60 -11.45
CA LYS A 371 18.60 39.87 -10.11
C LYS A 371 19.84 39.03 -9.79
N ALA A 372 19.88 37.74 -10.12
CA ALA A 372 21.02 36.86 -9.89
C ALA A 372 22.23 37.20 -10.79
N ARG A 373 21.99 37.57 -12.06
CA ARG A 373 23.03 38.07 -12.97
C ARG A 373 23.64 39.36 -12.43
N ARG A 374 22.79 40.29 -11.97
CA ARG A 374 23.21 41.55 -11.35
C ARG A 374 23.92 41.35 -10.00
N ALA A 375 23.51 40.36 -9.21
CA ALA A 375 24.19 39.98 -7.98
C ALA A 375 25.61 39.47 -8.26
N ARG A 376 25.78 38.57 -9.25
CA ARG A 376 27.12 38.10 -9.69
C ARG A 376 27.98 39.23 -10.26
N GLU A 377 27.41 40.13 -11.06
CA GLU A 377 28.12 41.33 -11.55
C GLU A 377 28.58 42.26 -10.41
N PHE A 378 27.84 42.31 -9.32
CA PHE A 378 28.15 43.11 -8.14
C PHE A 378 28.96 42.36 -7.07
N GLY A 379 29.25 41.07 -7.28
CA GLY A 379 29.92 40.22 -6.30
C GLY A 379 29.08 39.95 -5.04
N VAL A 380 27.75 40.06 -5.13
CA VAL A 380 26.82 39.78 -4.02
C VAL A 380 26.61 38.26 -3.93
N PRO A 381 26.84 37.65 -2.74
CA PRO A 381 26.59 36.23 -2.49
C PRO A 381 25.15 35.81 -2.79
N ILE A 382 24.97 34.62 -3.36
CA ILE A 382 23.66 34.01 -3.63
C ILE A 382 23.53 32.76 -2.78
N VAL A 383 22.45 32.65 -2.01
CA VAL A 383 22.19 31.55 -1.07
C VAL A 383 20.79 30.98 -1.25
N ASP A 384 20.58 29.73 -0.82
CA ASP A 384 19.26 29.11 -0.77
C ASP A 384 18.46 29.49 0.50
N GLU A 385 17.19 29.10 0.53
CA GLU A 385 16.26 29.41 1.62
C GLU A 385 16.70 28.82 2.97
N THR A 386 17.22 27.60 2.94
CA THR A 386 17.70 26.89 4.14
C THR A 386 18.93 27.56 4.75
N THR A 387 19.86 28.01 3.90
CA THR A 387 21.05 28.76 4.30
C THR A 387 20.66 30.13 4.88
N PHE A 388 19.68 30.81 4.27
CA PHE A 388 19.20 32.09 4.78
C PHE A 388 18.49 31.97 6.14
N ALA A 389 17.69 30.91 6.35
CA ALA A 389 17.05 30.63 7.63
C ALA A 389 18.07 30.51 8.78
N ARG A 390 19.19 29.80 8.53
CA ARG A 390 20.31 29.70 9.50
C ARG A 390 20.96 31.05 9.78
N MET A 391 21.20 31.86 8.76
CA MET A 391 21.83 33.18 8.90
C MET A 391 20.96 34.16 9.71
N LEU A 392 19.63 34.06 9.58
CA LEU A 392 18.68 34.88 10.36
C LEU A 392 18.73 34.58 11.87
N ARG A 393 18.96 33.33 12.26
CA ARG A 393 19.07 32.97 13.68
C ARG A 393 20.36 33.48 14.30
N ASP A 394 21.47 33.34 13.59
CA ASP A 394 22.78 33.75 14.10
C ASP A 394 22.87 35.29 14.27
N LEU A 395 21.90 36.01 13.72
CA LEU A 395 21.64 37.43 13.93
C LEU A 395 20.85 37.66 15.24
N ALA A 396 21.54 38.05 16.32
CA ALA A 396 20.92 38.26 17.64
C ALA A 396 19.74 39.27 17.58
N PRO A 397 18.58 39.00 18.21
CA PRO A 397 17.38 39.84 18.09
C PRO A 397 17.57 41.22 18.73
N LEU A 398 17.10 42.28 18.07
CA LEU A 398 17.02 43.63 18.64
C LEU A 398 15.75 43.74 19.51
N ASP A 399 15.91 44.17 20.76
CA ASP A 399 14.80 44.64 21.60
C ASP A 399 14.02 45.71 20.84
N THR A 400 12.70 45.55 20.81
CA THR A 400 11.78 46.32 19.96
C THR A 400 11.88 47.82 20.20
N PRO A 401 11.87 48.63 19.13
CA PRO A 401 11.09 49.85 19.18
C PRO A 401 10.19 50.04 17.95
N GLU A 402 9.04 50.64 18.25
CA GLU A 402 8.09 51.43 17.44
C GLU A 402 8.19 51.38 15.90
N THR A 403 7.02 51.13 15.31
CA THR A 403 6.63 51.37 13.92
C THR A 403 7.23 52.65 13.33
N PRO A 404 7.93 52.56 12.18
CA PRO A 404 8.14 53.69 11.30
C PRO A 404 7.24 53.59 10.06
N ASP A 405 6.30 54.53 9.97
CA ASP A 405 5.77 55.05 8.71
C ASP A 405 6.93 55.57 7.82
N ALA A 406 7.09 55.02 6.61
CA ALA A 406 7.68 55.72 5.46
C ALA A 406 7.41 54.98 4.13
N PRO A 407 7.32 55.69 2.99
CA PRO A 407 6.46 55.33 1.87
C PRO A 407 7.12 54.36 0.88
N ALA A 408 6.35 53.39 0.39
CA ALA A 408 6.71 52.65 -0.80
C ALA A 408 6.83 53.62 -1.99
N THR A 409 7.98 53.61 -2.65
CA THR A 409 8.13 54.26 -3.95
C THR A 409 7.22 53.52 -4.93
N PRO A 410 6.43 54.18 -5.80
CA PRO A 410 5.58 53.46 -6.74
C PRO A 410 6.48 52.65 -7.67
N GLY A 411 6.43 51.32 -7.55
CA GLY A 411 6.97 50.43 -8.56
C GLY A 411 6.27 50.71 -9.89
N THR A 412 6.93 50.37 -10.99
CA THR A 412 6.33 50.40 -12.33
C THR A 412 4.94 49.75 -12.28
N PRO A 413 3.86 50.44 -12.71
CA PRO A 413 2.52 49.87 -12.64
C PRO A 413 2.47 48.52 -13.36
N PHE A 414 1.83 47.51 -12.76
CA PHE A 414 1.74 46.17 -13.37
C PHE A 414 1.14 46.22 -14.79
N THR A 415 0.30 47.20 -15.08
CA THR A 415 -0.28 47.45 -16.41
C THR A 415 0.73 47.81 -17.49
N GLU A 416 1.92 48.33 -17.14
CA GLU A 416 3.01 48.57 -18.09
C GLU A 416 3.79 47.28 -18.42
N ILE A 417 3.74 46.28 -17.54
CA ILE A 417 4.41 44.99 -17.71
C ILE A 417 3.45 43.95 -18.29
N PHE A 418 2.17 44.01 -17.92
CA PHE A 418 1.09 43.11 -18.33
C PHE A 418 -0.10 43.94 -18.84
N PRO A 419 -0.08 44.39 -20.12
CA PRO A 419 -1.06 45.35 -20.65
C PRO A 419 -2.52 44.90 -20.57
N TRP A 420 -2.77 43.60 -20.58
CA TRP A 420 -4.11 43.00 -20.51
C TRP A 420 -4.79 43.19 -19.14
N LEU A 421 -4.04 43.47 -18.07
CA LEU A 421 -4.59 43.73 -16.73
C LEU A 421 -5.49 44.98 -16.69
N ALA A 422 -5.28 45.95 -17.59
CA ALA A 422 -6.10 47.16 -17.66
C ALA A 422 -7.60 46.87 -17.94
N SER A 423 -7.91 45.69 -18.50
CA SER A 423 -9.28 45.24 -18.77
C SER A 423 -10.02 44.68 -17.54
N LEU A 424 -9.33 44.43 -16.42
CA LEU A 424 -9.88 43.74 -15.25
C LEU A 424 -10.51 44.66 -14.20
N GLY A 425 -10.18 45.96 -14.19
CA GLY A 425 -10.76 46.94 -13.27
C GLY A 425 -10.36 46.77 -11.78
N VAL A 426 -9.47 45.83 -11.46
CA VAL A 426 -8.93 45.56 -10.11
C VAL A 426 -7.41 45.43 -10.23
N GLU A 427 -6.66 46.10 -9.36
CA GLU A 427 -5.20 45.90 -9.30
C GLU A 427 -4.86 44.59 -8.57
N PRO A 428 -4.06 43.68 -9.19
CA PRO A 428 -3.62 42.45 -8.53
C PRO A 428 -2.65 42.75 -7.39
N ALA A 429 -2.69 41.95 -6.32
CA ALA A 429 -1.82 42.10 -5.15
C ALA A 429 -0.43 41.47 -5.38
N GLY A 430 -0.31 40.48 -6.26
CA GLY A 430 0.97 39.79 -6.52
C GLY A 430 1.04 38.95 -7.79
N ALA A 431 2.14 38.20 -7.95
CA ALA A 431 2.40 37.38 -9.13
C ALA A 431 1.42 36.19 -9.28
N ASP A 432 0.95 35.63 -8.17
CA ASP A 432 -0.07 34.58 -8.14
C ASP A 432 -1.41 35.06 -8.69
N ASP A 433 -1.87 36.25 -8.29
CA ASP A 433 -3.11 36.85 -8.81
C ASP A 433 -3.05 37.06 -10.33
N ILE A 434 -1.88 37.44 -10.85
CA ILE A 434 -1.64 37.65 -12.28
C ILE A 434 -1.67 36.31 -13.01
N ALA A 435 -0.99 35.28 -12.49
CA ALA A 435 -1.01 33.93 -13.06
C ALA A 435 -2.43 33.33 -13.07
N GLN A 436 -3.18 33.51 -11.98
CA GLN A 436 -4.55 33.01 -11.86
C GLN A 436 -5.52 33.76 -12.78
N ALA A 437 -5.41 35.08 -12.89
CA ALA A 437 -6.20 35.87 -13.84
C ALA A 437 -5.91 35.47 -15.30
N TRP A 438 -4.65 35.15 -15.63
CA TRP A 438 -4.25 34.64 -16.94
C TRP A 438 -4.85 33.26 -17.22
N LEU A 439 -4.79 32.33 -16.26
CA LEU A 439 -5.42 31.01 -16.37
C LEU A 439 -6.93 31.07 -16.63
N GLN A 440 -7.62 32.03 -16.03
CA GLN A 440 -9.07 32.17 -16.20
C GLN A 440 -9.47 32.71 -17.58
N ARG A 441 -8.70 33.63 -18.16
CA ARG A 441 -9.09 34.38 -19.37
C ARG A 441 -8.29 34.05 -20.64
N HIS A 442 -7.08 33.54 -20.47
CA HIS A 442 -6.08 33.40 -21.53
C HIS A 442 -5.39 32.02 -21.54
N ARG A 443 -6.02 30.97 -20.98
CA ARG A 443 -5.44 29.61 -20.89
C ARG A 443 -4.95 29.00 -22.21
N ASN A 444 -5.51 29.41 -23.34
CA ASN A 444 -5.16 28.92 -24.68
C ASN A 444 -4.18 29.85 -25.41
N VAL A 445 -3.77 30.94 -24.80
CA VAL A 445 -2.82 31.92 -25.38
C VAL A 445 -1.39 31.48 -25.03
N PRO A 446 -0.42 31.59 -25.97
CA PRO A 446 0.99 31.31 -25.69
C PRO A 446 1.52 32.10 -24.49
N LEU A 447 2.33 31.45 -23.65
CA LEU A 447 2.81 32.03 -22.40
C LEU A 447 3.69 33.27 -22.60
N HIS A 448 4.38 33.41 -23.74
CA HIS A 448 5.16 34.61 -24.03
C HIS A 448 4.30 35.86 -24.28
N GLU A 449 3.02 35.69 -24.64
CA GLU A 449 2.09 36.83 -24.79
C GLU A 449 1.58 37.36 -23.44
N LEU A 450 1.88 36.67 -22.33
CA LEU A 450 1.57 37.12 -20.98
C LEU A 450 2.17 38.51 -20.71
N SER A 451 3.35 38.80 -21.25
CA SER A 451 4.01 40.10 -21.19
C SER A 451 4.87 40.33 -22.44
N PRO A 452 4.88 41.56 -23.02
CA PRO A 452 5.79 41.90 -24.13
C PRO A 452 7.28 41.84 -23.76
N ARG A 453 7.62 41.58 -22.49
CA ARG A 453 9.00 41.45 -22.00
C ARG A 453 9.56 40.02 -22.08
N LEU A 454 8.74 39.02 -22.45
CA LEU A 454 9.13 37.61 -22.49
C LEU A 454 9.61 37.19 -23.88
N ASP A 455 10.73 36.46 -23.96
CA ASP A 455 11.21 35.86 -25.20
C ASP A 455 10.60 34.44 -25.35
N PRO A 456 9.99 34.08 -26.50
CA PRO A 456 9.43 32.75 -26.74
C PRO A 456 10.39 31.57 -26.50
N THR A 457 11.70 31.82 -26.59
CA THR A 457 12.77 30.84 -26.37
C THR A 457 13.27 30.76 -24.94
N GLU A 458 12.83 31.69 -24.08
CA GLU A 458 13.27 31.76 -22.68
C GLU A 458 12.71 30.61 -21.85
N VAL A 459 13.56 30.04 -20.98
CA VAL A 459 13.14 29.08 -19.96
C VAL A 459 13.25 29.77 -18.62
N PRO A 460 12.17 29.88 -17.83
CA PRO A 460 12.23 30.48 -16.49
C PRO A 460 13.30 29.79 -15.63
N ASP A 461 14.23 30.57 -15.08
CA ASP A 461 15.40 30.04 -14.36
C ASP A 461 15.06 29.35 -13.03
N SER A 462 13.84 29.54 -12.52
CA SER A 462 13.33 28.85 -11.34
C SER A 462 12.82 27.44 -11.63
N LEU A 463 12.80 26.99 -12.90
CA LEU A 463 12.36 25.64 -13.25
C LEU A 463 13.54 24.67 -13.31
N PRO A 464 13.42 23.47 -12.70
CA PRO A 464 14.50 22.47 -12.70
C PRO A 464 14.74 21.94 -14.11
N ARG A 465 15.92 22.21 -14.67
CA ARG A 465 16.30 21.82 -16.05
C ARG A 465 16.55 20.31 -16.23
N THR A 466 16.66 19.57 -15.13
CA THR A 466 17.01 18.14 -15.10
C THR A 466 15.83 17.21 -14.76
N GLY A 467 14.64 17.75 -14.47
CA GLY A 467 13.45 16.95 -14.18
C GLY A 467 12.82 16.36 -15.44
N THR A 468 12.46 15.07 -15.42
CA THR A 468 11.88 14.31 -16.55
C THR A 468 10.64 14.97 -17.17
N VAL A 469 9.80 15.61 -16.37
CA VAL A 469 8.57 16.29 -16.83
C VAL A 469 8.86 17.63 -17.53
N VAL A 470 9.76 18.45 -16.95
CA VAL A 470 10.20 19.71 -17.58
C VAL A 470 10.98 19.41 -18.85
N ALA A 471 11.81 18.36 -18.87
CA ALA A 471 12.50 17.90 -20.07
C ALA A 471 11.52 17.45 -21.17
N ARG A 472 10.40 16.79 -20.84
CA ARG A 472 9.33 16.46 -21.82
C ARG A 472 8.69 17.70 -22.42
N TRP A 473 8.38 18.72 -21.60
CA TRP A 473 7.89 20.00 -22.11
C TRP A 473 8.92 20.68 -23.02
N LEU A 474 10.17 20.81 -22.57
CA LEU A 474 11.25 21.44 -23.34
C LEU A 474 11.57 20.69 -24.65
N ASN A 475 11.40 19.36 -24.68
CA ASN A 475 11.57 18.55 -25.89
C ASN A 475 10.39 18.71 -26.87
N ARG A 476 9.18 18.92 -26.35
CA ARG A 476 7.96 19.06 -27.17
C ARG A 476 7.78 20.48 -27.71
N TRP A 477 8.32 21.49 -27.02
CA TRP A 477 8.39 22.88 -27.50
C TRP A 477 9.83 23.41 -27.44
N PRO A 478 10.58 23.38 -28.56
CA PRO A 478 11.91 23.97 -28.67
C PRO A 478 11.96 25.48 -28.37
N ARG A 479 10.80 26.14 -28.44
CA ARG A 479 10.53 27.50 -27.95
C ARG A 479 9.50 27.41 -26.83
N PRO A 480 9.93 27.25 -25.58
CA PRO A 480 9.08 26.72 -24.50
C PRO A 480 7.85 27.59 -24.18
N LEU A 481 7.95 28.92 -24.32
CA LEU A 481 6.85 29.85 -24.05
C LEU A 481 5.89 30.03 -25.24
N GLU A 482 6.08 29.32 -26.35
CA GLU A 482 5.04 29.16 -27.39
C GLU A 482 3.93 28.19 -26.96
N ALA A 483 4.16 27.40 -25.91
CA ALA A 483 3.10 26.60 -25.27
C ALA A 483 2.11 27.52 -24.54
N SER A 484 0.82 27.17 -24.59
CA SER A 484 -0.23 27.76 -23.74
C SER A 484 -0.42 26.97 -22.44
N ALA A 485 -1.12 27.52 -21.46
CA ALA A 485 -1.39 26.83 -20.19
C ALA A 485 -2.17 25.52 -20.39
N THR A 486 -3.10 25.48 -21.34
CA THR A 486 -3.82 24.25 -21.72
C THR A 486 -2.88 23.21 -22.33
N GLN A 487 -1.98 23.62 -23.23
CA GLN A 487 -1.01 22.71 -23.84
C GLN A 487 0.06 22.20 -22.86
N LEU A 488 0.38 22.97 -21.83
CA LEU A 488 1.19 22.47 -20.72
C LEU A 488 0.46 21.36 -19.97
N MET A 489 -0.84 21.51 -19.69
CA MET A 489 -1.63 20.44 -19.04
C MET A 489 -1.69 19.15 -19.87
N ASP A 490 -1.49 19.23 -21.18
CA ASP A 490 -1.42 18.06 -22.08
C ASP A 490 -0.06 17.32 -22.03
N VAL A 491 0.93 17.86 -21.31
CA VAL A 491 2.23 17.18 -21.12
C VAL A 491 2.11 16.18 -19.96
N PRO A 492 2.43 14.88 -20.16
CA PRO A 492 2.36 13.89 -19.10
C PRO A 492 3.22 14.27 -17.88
N GLY A 493 2.55 14.48 -16.74
CA GLY A 493 3.13 14.94 -15.47
C GLY A 493 3.03 16.45 -15.22
N PHE A 494 2.48 17.24 -16.14
CA PHE A 494 2.12 18.65 -15.91
C PHE A 494 0.68 18.77 -15.40
N GLY A 495 0.51 18.49 -14.11
CA GLY A 495 -0.75 18.75 -13.42
C GLY A 495 -1.07 20.24 -13.25
N ARG A 496 -2.27 20.55 -12.75
CA ARG A 496 -2.75 21.94 -12.58
C ARG A 496 -1.81 22.79 -11.72
N LEU A 497 -1.24 22.20 -10.67
CA LEU A 497 -0.25 22.84 -9.79
C LEU A 497 1.00 23.28 -10.56
N ARG A 498 1.51 22.38 -11.40
CA ARG A 498 2.75 22.59 -12.13
C ARG A 498 2.56 23.62 -13.23
N VAL A 499 1.38 23.67 -13.84
CA VAL A 499 1.00 24.74 -14.79
C VAL A 499 0.90 26.09 -14.09
N HIS A 500 0.22 26.18 -12.94
CA HIS A 500 0.15 27.41 -12.15
C HIS A 500 1.54 27.90 -11.73
N ARG A 501 2.39 27.03 -11.19
CA ARG A 501 3.78 27.38 -10.82
C ARG A 501 4.64 27.78 -11.99
N THR A 502 4.46 27.14 -13.14
CA THR A 502 5.15 27.50 -14.38
C THR A 502 4.71 28.89 -14.82
N LEU A 503 3.43 29.22 -14.72
CA LEU A 503 2.90 30.56 -14.98
C LEU A 503 3.44 31.60 -13.99
N VAL A 504 3.49 31.30 -12.69
CA VAL A 504 4.10 32.17 -11.67
C VAL A 504 5.58 32.40 -11.97
N ALA A 505 6.32 31.36 -12.37
CA ALA A 505 7.70 31.48 -12.80
C ALA A 505 7.85 32.37 -14.05
N VAL A 506 6.95 32.25 -15.03
CA VAL A 506 6.91 33.09 -16.23
C VAL A 506 6.57 34.55 -15.91
N VAL A 507 5.61 34.79 -15.00
CA VAL A 507 5.28 36.13 -14.47
C VAL A 507 6.49 36.75 -13.79
N HIS A 508 7.24 35.98 -13.00
CA HIS A 508 8.48 36.44 -12.39
C HIS A 508 9.58 36.73 -13.41
N SER A 509 9.74 35.91 -14.47
CA SER A 509 10.66 36.22 -15.58
C SER A 509 10.33 37.57 -16.24
N ALA A 510 9.04 37.85 -16.46
CA ALA A 510 8.60 39.14 -17.03
C ALA A 510 8.86 40.33 -16.09
N LEU A 511 8.69 40.15 -14.77
CA LEU A 511 8.98 41.16 -13.76
C LEU A 511 10.48 41.43 -13.60
N ASP A 512 11.31 40.40 -13.79
CA ASP A 512 12.77 40.49 -13.65
C ASP A 512 13.50 40.87 -14.96
N ALA A 513 12.78 40.92 -16.09
CA ALA A 513 13.30 41.34 -17.40
C ALA A 513 13.74 42.82 -17.37
N PRO A 514 14.94 43.16 -17.90
CA PRO A 514 15.46 44.52 -17.85
C PRO A 514 14.57 45.48 -18.63
N THR A 515 14.22 46.62 -18.03
CA THR A 515 13.59 47.74 -18.73
C THR A 515 14.56 48.34 -19.74
N GLY A 516 14.45 47.97 -21.01
CA GLY A 516 15.20 48.57 -22.12
C GLY A 516 14.87 48.00 -23.51
N ASP A 517 14.30 48.88 -24.35
CA ASP A 517 14.16 48.89 -25.82
C ASP A 517 14.13 47.57 -26.62
N TYR A 518 12.93 47.08 -26.95
CA TYR A 518 12.70 46.32 -28.20
C TYR A 518 11.36 46.68 -28.87
N LEU A 519 11.53 47.46 -29.94
CA LEU A 519 10.81 47.61 -31.22
C LEU A 519 9.35 47.12 -31.39
N VAL A 520 8.51 48.13 -31.60
CA VAL A 520 7.27 48.13 -32.41
C VAL A 520 7.55 47.63 -33.84
N THR A 521 6.87 46.58 -34.29
CA THR A 521 6.53 46.27 -35.70
C THR A 521 5.35 45.30 -35.71
N GLY A 522 4.20 45.50 -36.35
CA GLY A 522 3.66 46.61 -37.12
C GLY A 522 2.16 46.33 -37.28
N ALA A 523 1.34 47.34 -37.06
CA ALA A 523 -0.07 47.33 -37.42
C ALA A 523 -0.16 47.60 -38.93
N GLU A 524 -0.84 46.73 -39.67
CA GLU A 524 -1.43 47.09 -40.95
C GLU A 524 -2.95 47.06 -40.82
N ASP A 525 -3.51 48.27 -40.90
CA ASP A 525 -4.93 48.56 -41.05
C ASP A 525 -5.47 47.91 -42.35
N ILE A 526 -6.57 47.17 -42.23
CA ILE A 526 -7.47 46.93 -43.36
C ILE A 526 -8.83 47.49 -42.99
N TYR A 527 -9.23 48.47 -43.81
CA TYR A 527 -10.47 49.23 -43.81
C TYR A 527 -11.73 48.36 -43.66
N LEU A 528 -12.69 48.83 -42.86
CA LEU A 528 -14.10 48.54 -43.08
C LEU A 528 -14.81 49.86 -43.44
N ASP A 529 -15.16 49.91 -44.72
CA ASP A 529 -16.04 50.87 -45.37
C ASP A 529 -17.50 50.56 -45.00
N ASP A 530 -18.31 51.60 -44.90
CA ASP A 530 -19.73 51.55 -44.58
C ASP A 530 -20.55 50.95 -45.73
N GLY A 531 -21.39 49.96 -45.40
CA GLY A 531 -22.64 49.71 -46.14
C GLY A 531 -22.82 48.30 -46.71
N ALA A 532 -23.54 47.45 -45.98
CA ALA A 532 -24.53 46.55 -46.56
C ALA A 532 -25.52 46.05 -45.50
N GLU A 533 -26.77 45.93 -45.95
CA GLU A 533 -28.02 45.65 -45.26
C GLU A 533 -28.11 44.32 -44.48
N GLU A 534 -29.13 44.28 -43.61
CA GLU A 534 -29.73 43.14 -42.93
C GLU A 534 -29.64 41.80 -43.69
N THR A 535 -29.13 40.75 -43.02
CA THR A 535 -29.70 39.38 -42.83
C THR A 535 -28.60 38.33 -42.59
N GLY A 536 -28.76 37.47 -41.57
CA GLY A 536 -28.05 36.18 -41.48
C GLY A 536 -27.19 35.93 -40.23
N GLU A 537 -27.75 35.15 -39.30
CA GLU A 537 -27.16 34.02 -38.55
C GLU A 537 -25.69 34.03 -38.06
N TRP A 538 -25.51 33.65 -36.79
CA TRP A 538 -24.25 33.24 -36.18
C TRP A 538 -23.57 32.10 -36.96
N ALA A 539 -22.66 32.42 -37.89
CA ALA A 539 -21.97 31.45 -38.72
C ALA A 539 -20.46 31.41 -38.45
N ALA A 540 -20.08 30.84 -37.31
CA ALA A 540 -18.83 30.09 -37.11
C ALA A 540 -18.99 29.29 -35.79
N PRO A 541 -19.47 28.02 -35.83
CA PRO A 541 -18.65 26.93 -35.25
C PRO A 541 -18.98 25.48 -35.73
N GLN A 542 -19.64 25.27 -36.88
CA GLN A 542 -20.17 23.92 -37.21
C GLN A 542 -19.06 22.85 -37.31
N ARG A 543 -17.92 23.18 -37.92
CA ARG A 543 -16.82 22.23 -38.13
C ARG A 543 -16.04 21.88 -36.86
N GLU A 544 -15.89 22.83 -35.93
CA GLU A 544 -15.25 22.58 -34.63
C GLU A 544 -16.12 21.66 -33.76
N VAL A 545 -17.44 21.85 -33.80
CA VAL A 545 -18.42 21.00 -33.12
C VAL A 545 -18.46 19.59 -33.72
N GLU A 546 -18.35 19.48 -35.06
CA GLU A 546 -18.21 18.19 -35.75
C GLU A 546 -16.92 17.46 -35.34
N THR A 547 -15.76 18.13 -35.39
CA THR A 547 -14.47 17.53 -35.01
C THR A 547 -14.42 17.10 -33.54
N LEU A 548 -14.94 17.93 -32.62
CA LEU A 548 -15.02 17.58 -31.21
C LEU A 548 -15.89 16.34 -30.99
N THR A 549 -17.01 16.21 -31.71
CA THR A 549 -17.90 15.07 -31.51
C THR A 549 -17.36 13.80 -32.16
N GLU A 550 -16.76 13.90 -33.34
CA GLU A 550 -16.05 12.79 -33.96
C GLU A 550 -14.94 12.27 -33.03
N TRP A 551 -14.19 13.17 -32.39
CA TRP A 551 -13.20 12.83 -31.37
C TRP A 551 -13.83 12.08 -30.18
N LEU A 552 -14.89 12.63 -29.60
CA LEU A 552 -15.61 12.01 -28.48
C LEU A 552 -16.19 10.64 -28.87
N ALA A 553 -16.68 10.46 -30.10
CA ALA A 553 -17.18 9.19 -30.61
C ALA A 553 -16.06 8.15 -30.82
N LEU A 554 -14.94 8.58 -31.40
CA LEU A 554 -13.77 7.71 -31.61
C LEU A 554 -13.17 7.26 -30.27
N THR A 555 -13.14 8.13 -29.27
CA THR A 555 -12.62 7.86 -27.91
C THR A 555 -13.65 7.20 -26.97
N GLY A 556 -14.89 6.98 -27.43
CA GLY A 556 -15.93 6.31 -26.64
C GLY A 556 -16.63 7.19 -25.58
N SER A 557 -16.42 8.50 -25.64
CA SER A 557 -16.92 9.49 -24.67
C SER A 557 -18.06 10.36 -25.22
N LEU A 558 -19.01 9.78 -25.96
CA LEU A 558 -20.17 10.54 -26.45
C LEU A 558 -20.98 11.11 -25.27
N PRO A 559 -21.36 12.41 -25.31
CA PRO A 559 -22.16 12.99 -24.24
C PRO A 559 -23.50 12.26 -24.09
N ALA A 560 -23.99 12.09 -22.87
CA ALA A 560 -25.34 11.60 -22.63
C ALA A 560 -26.38 12.68 -23.00
N ALA A 561 -27.64 12.27 -23.13
CA ALA A 561 -28.74 13.23 -23.27
C ALA A 561 -28.76 14.20 -22.06
N PRO A 562 -29.01 15.51 -22.26
CA PRO A 562 -29.07 16.46 -21.16
C PRO A 562 -30.12 16.04 -20.12
N ALA A 563 -29.78 16.14 -18.84
CA ALA A 563 -30.70 15.84 -17.73
C ALA A 563 -31.95 16.73 -17.77
N ASP A 564 -33.07 16.28 -17.19
CA ASP A 564 -34.37 16.96 -17.25
C ASP A 564 -34.39 18.39 -16.66
N GLY A 565 -33.37 18.77 -15.89
CA GLY A 565 -33.17 20.12 -15.37
C GLY A 565 -32.35 21.06 -16.28
N ALA A 566 -31.87 20.58 -17.43
CA ALA A 566 -31.04 21.38 -18.32
C ALA A 566 -31.87 22.49 -18.99
N PRO A 567 -31.28 23.67 -19.26
CA PRO A 567 -31.99 24.75 -19.94
C PRO A 567 -32.56 24.31 -21.29
N ALA A 568 -33.77 24.78 -21.64
CA ALA A 568 -34.43 24.45 -22.90
C ALA A 568 -33.56 24.66 -24.18
N PRO A 569 -32.65 25.66 -24.25
CA PRO A 569 -31.69 25.77 -25.36
C PRO A 569 -30.77 24.56 -25.50
N VAL A 570 -30.33 23.94 -24.40
CA VAL A 570 -29.45 22.75 -24.39
C VAL A 570 -30.19 21.52 -24.91
N HIS A 571 -31.43 21.29 -24.44
CA HIS A 571 -32.28 20.23 -24.99
C HIS A 571 -32.65 20.45 -26.47
N ARG A 572 -32.70 21.70 -26.93
CA ARG A 572 -32.95 22.02 -28.34
C ARG A 572 -31.72 21.72 -29.17
N ALA A 573 -30.54 22.18 -28.76
CA ALA A 573 -29.27 21.89 -29.42
C ALA A 573 -29.03 20.38 -29.52
N TRP A 574 -29.22 19.63 -28.41
CA TRP A 574 -29.10 18.18 -28.39
C TRP A 574 -30.07 17.47 -29.35
N ARG A 575 -31.34 17.89 -29.42
CA ARG A 575 -32.32 17.31 -30.35
C ARG A 575 -32.03 17.63 -31.81
N THR A 576 -31.53 18.83 -32.11
CA THR A 576 -31.11 19.21 -33.46
C THR A 576 -29.92 18.37 -33.91
N LEU A 577 -28.94 18.19 -33.01
CA LEU A 577 -27.75 17.36 -33.20
C LEU A 577 -28.14 15.88 -33.44
N ALA A 578 -28.99 15.31 -32.58
CA ALA A 578 -29.43 13.91 -32.66
C ALA A 578 -30.34 13.59 -33.87
N ALA A 579 -30.89 14.60 -34.56
CA ALA A 579 -31.78 14.42 -35.71
C ALA A 579 -31.04 14.44 -37.06
N ASP A 580 -29.76 14.79 -37.09
CA ASP A 580 -28.96 14.87 -38.31
C ASP A 580 -28.31 13.50 -38.63
N ALA A 581 -28.45 13.04 -39.88
CA ALA A 581 -27.91 11.77 -40.34
C ALA A 581 -26.37 11.71 -40.32
N TYR A 582 -25.69 12.86 -40.33
CA TYR A 582 -24.24 12.94 -40.08
C TYR A 582 -23.89 12.55 -38.64
N TRP A 583 -24.79 12.85 -37.71
CA TRP A 583 -24.64 12.64 -36.27
C TRP A 583 -25.13 11.28 -35.78
N SER A 584 -25.82 10.50 -36.62
CA SER A 584 -26.24 9.15 -36.24
C SER A 584 -25.05 8.21 -36.03
N ASP A 585 -23.89 8.51 -36.63
CA ASP A 585 -22.65 7.75 -36.45
C ASP A 585 -21.39 8.59 -36.74
N PRO A 586 -20.98 9.47 -35.79
CA PRO A 586 -19.84 10.38 -35.99
C PRO A 586 -18.51 9.64 -36.17
N ALA A 587 -18.31 8.51 -35.48
CA ALA A 587 -17.09 7.70 -35.61
C ALA A 587 -16.94 7.13 -37.02
N THR A 588 -18.02 6.57 -37.60
CA THR A 588 -18.00 6.11 -38.99
C THR A 588 -17.75 7.25 -39.98
N SER A 589 -18.28 8.44 -39.73
CA SER A 589 -18.01 9.60 -40.58
C SER A 589 -16.53 10.00 -40.56
N ALA A 590 -15.91 10.05 -39.37
CA ALA A 590 -14.50 10.36 -39.20
C ALA A 590 -13.59 9.36 -39.93
N VAL A 591 -13.84 8.06 -39.76
CA VAL A 591 -13.10 6.99 -40.45
C VAL A 591 -13.25 7.10 -41.97
N ARG A 592 -14.44 7.44 -42.47
CA ARG A 592 -14.67 7.67 -43.90
C ARG A 592 -13.89 8.88 -44.44
N ARG A 593 -13.79 9.98 -43.67
CA ARG A 593 -12.98 11.16 -44.04
C ARG A 593 -11.50 10.80 -44.07
N ALA A 594 -10.99 10.12 -43.05
CA ALA A 594 -9.62 9.62 -42.99
C ALA A 594 -9.29 8.71 -44.19
N ARG A 595 -10.21 7.80 -44.57
CA ARG A 595 -10.06 6.94 -45.75
C ARG A 595 -9.98 7.73 -47.05
N ALA A 596 -10.85 8.72 -47.23
CA ALA A 596 -10.85 9.57 -48.43
C ALA A 596 -9.54 10.36 -48.57
N GLU A 597 -9.02 10.86 -47.46
CA GLU A 597 -7.74 11.55 -47.42
C GLU A 597 -6.57 10.61 -47.73
N LEU A 598 -6.56 9.42 -47.14
CA LEU A 598 -5.53 8.41 -47.40
C LEU A 598 -5.49 7.98 -48.88
N LEU A 599 -6.66 7.80 -49.50
CA LEU A 599 -6.79 7.56 -50.94
C LEU A 599 -6.24 8.71 -51.78
N ARG A 600 -6.50 9.96 -51.38
CA ARG A 600 -5.98 11.16 -52.06
C ARG A 600 -4.45 11.22 -51.99
N ARG A 601 -3.87 10.85 -50.85
CA ARG A 601 -2.41 10.84 -50.61
C ARG A 601 -1.69 9.75 -51.40
N ILE A 602 -2.25 8.53 -51.43
CA ILE A 602 -1.73 7.43 -52.24
C ILE A 602 -1.81 7.82 -53.73
N GLY A 603 -2.95 8.38 -54.14
CA GLY A 603 -3.21 8.77 -55.52
C GLY A 603 -3.71 7.60 -56.36
N THR A 604 -3.84 7.82 -57.66
CA THR A 604 -4.41 6.84 -58.61
C THR A 604 -3.36 6.09 -59.43
N ASP A 605 -2.07 6.29 -59.12
CA ASP A 605 -0.98 5.60 -59.81
C ASP A 605 -0.89 4.16 -59.31
N GLN A 606 -1.04 3.18 -60.20
CA GLN A 606 -0.98 1.76 -59.84
C GLN A 606 0.34 1.40 -59.14
N ARG A 607 1.44 2.10 -59.45
CA ARG A 607 2.74 1.87 -58.82
C ARG A 607 2.75 2.30 -57.36
N ASP A 608 2.11 3.42 -57.04
CA ASP A 608 2.01 3.89 -55.65
C ASP A 608 1.12 2.96 -54.83
N ILE A 609 0.05 2.43 -55.44
CA ILE A 609 -0.81 1.41 -54.83
C ILE A 609 -0.02 0.12 -54.56
N ASP A 610 0.74 -0.37 -55.55
CA ASP A 610 1.50 -1.62 -55.41
C ASP A 610 2.70 -1.46 -54.46
N ILE A 611 3.29 -0.27 -54.35
CA ILE A 611 4.27 0.07 -53.29
C ILE A 611 3.59 0.12 -51.92
N PHE A 612 2.41 0.74 -51.82
CA PHE A 612 1.66 0.83 -50.56
C PHE A 612 1.29 -0.57 -50.02
N VAL A 613 0.66 -1.40 -50.85
CA VAL A 613 0.26 -2.77 -50.46
C VAL A 613 1.45 -3.70 -50.37
N GLY A 614 2.24 -3.76 -51.42
CA GLY A 614 3.25 -4.80 -51.57
C GLY A 614 4.41 -4.64 -50.61
N ARG A 615 4.76 -3.40 -50.26
CA ARG A 615 6.03 -3.09 -49.60
C ARG A 615 5.89 -2.28 -48.32
N ILE A 616 4.90 -1.41 -48.24
CA ILE A 616 4.60 -0.64 -47.04
C ILE A 616 3.79 -1.52 -46.08
N MET A 617 2.68 -2.10 -46.53
CA MET A 617 1.84 -3.02 -45.73
C MET A 617 2.25 -4.50 -45.87
N GLY A 618 3.17 -4.81 -46.79
CA GLY A 618 3.57 -6.17 -47.14
C GLY A 618 5.09 -6.35 -47.20
N SER A 619 5.53 -7.55 -47.55
CA SER A 619 6.95 -7.95 -47.52
C SER A 619 7.65 -7.97 -48.88
N ARG A 620 7.02 -7.48 -49.95
CA ARG A 620 7.58 -7.49 -51.31
C ARG A 620 8.81 -6.59 -51.43
N THR A 621 9.76 -7.06 -52.21
CA THR A 621 11.01 -6.35 -52.49
C THR A 621 10.84 -5.27 -53.58
N LEU A 622 11.75 -4.28 -53.62
CA LEU A 622 11.80 -3.28 -54.70
C LEU A 622 11.98 -3.92 -56.08
N GLU A 623 12.68 -5.04 -56.14
CA GLU A 623 12.99 -5.76 -57.38
C GLU A 623 11.75 -6.44 -57.95
N GLU A 624 10.92 -7.06 -57.10
CA GLU A 624 9.66 -7.67 -57.52
C GLU A 624 8.66 -6.64 -58.03
N ILE A 625 8.50 -5.51 -57.33
CA ILE A 625 7.59 -4.43 -57.77
C ILE A 625 8.13 -3.75 -59.04
N GLY A 626 9.45 -3.60 -59.15
CA GLY A 626 10.09 -3.06 -60.35
C GLY A 626 9.84 -3.93 -61.59
N ALA A 627 9.90 -5.26 -61.43
CA ALA A 627 9.63 -6.22 -62.49
C ALA A 627 8.19 -6.14 -63.01
N ASP A 628 7.20 -6.03 -62.13
CA ASP A 628 5.78 -5.95 -62.49
C ASP A 628 5.45 -4.71 -63.35
N HIS A 629 6.14 -3.60 -63.11
CA HIS A 629 5.92 -2.34 -63.80
C HIS A 629 6.94 -2.02 -64.90
N GLY A 630 7.90 -2.92 -65.16
CA GLY A 630 8.94 -2.72 -66.17
C GLY A 630 9.89 -1.56 -65.89
N ILE A 631 10.14 -1.23 -64.60
CA ILE A 631 11.02 -0.13 -64.18
C ILE A 631 12.09 -0.59 -63.19
N THR A 632 13.16 0.19 -63.05
CA THR A 632 14.29 -0.21 -62.19
C THR A 632 13.95 -0.16 -60.70
N ARG A 633 14.59 -1.02 -59.90
CA ARG A 633 14.54 -0.98 -58.42
C ARG A 633 14.77 0.43 -57.86
N GLU A 634 15.72 1.16 -58.43
CA GLU A 634 16.02 2.53 -58.00
C GLU A 634 14.86 3.49 -58.27
N ARG A 635 14.11 3.28 -59.37
CA ARG A 635 12.91 4.07 -59.64
C ARG A 635 11.79 3.77 -58.64
N ILE A 636 11.60 2.52 -58.25
CA ILE A 636 10.64 2.15 -57.18
C ILE A 636 11.04 2.76 -55.84
N ARG A 637 12.33 2.75 -55.48
CA ARG A 637 12.83 3.40 -54.26
C ARG A 637 12.51 4.89 -54.20
N GLN A 638 12.63 5.59 -55.34
CA GLN A 638 12.28 7.01 -55.44
C GLN A 638 10.78 7.23 -55.26
N LEU A 639 9.94 6.42 -55.89
CA LEU A 639 8.48 6.48 -55.74
C LEU A 639 8.06 6.18 -54.29
N GLU A 640 8.65 5.16 -53.65
CA GLU A 640 8.44 4.85 -52.24
C GLU A 640 8.80 6.03 -51.34
N THR A 641 9.93 6.69 -51.59
CA THR A 641 10.35 7.86 -50.81
C THR A 641 9.36 9.02 -50.97
N GLN A 642 8.86 9.26 -52.18
CA GLN A 642 7.87 10.29 -52.46
C GLN A 642 6.50 9.99 -51.85
N LEU A 643 6.07 8.72 -51.91
CA LEU A 643 4.83 8.25 -51.30
C LEU A 643 4.90 8.38 -49.78
N LYS A 644 5.97 7.91 -49.14
CA LYS A 644 6.18 8.07 -47.69
C LYS A 644 6.08 9.53 -47.25
N ARG A 645 6.67 10.45 -48.01
CA ARG A 645 6.58 11.89 -47.71
C ARG A 645 5.14 12.42 -47.74
N ARG A 646 4.33 12.01 -48.73
CA ARG A 646 2.91 12.39 -48.82
C ARG A 646 2.06 11.79 -47.70
N LEU A 647 2.40 10.58 -47.25
CA LEU A 647 1.63 9.88 -46.22
C LEU A 647 1.79 10.51 -44.83
N VAL A 648 2.93 11.16 -44.55
CA VAL A 648 3.24 11.79 -43.24
C VAL A 648 2.95 13.29 -43.17
N GLU A 649 2.33 13.89 -44.19
CA GLU A 649 1.93 15.31 -44.14
C GLU A 649 0.84 15.50 -43.06
N PRO A 650 0.88 16.56 -42.22
CA PRO A 650 -0.15 16.78 -41.20
C PRO A 650 -1.56 16.95 -41.82
N ASP A 651 -2.56 16.25 -41.28
CA ASP A 651 -3.98 16.37 -41.67
C ASP A 651 -4.94 16.02 -40.53
N ASP A 652 -5.94 16.87 -40.36
CA ASP A 652 -6.86 16.78 -39.22
C ASP A 652 -7.70 15.49 -39.26
N ALA A 653 -8.10 14.97 -40.41
CA ALA A 653 -9.01 13.82 -40.49
C ALA A 653 -8.31 12.48 -40.22
N LEU A 654 -7.12 12.29 -40.80
CA LEU A 654 -6.34 11.06 -40.63
C LEU A 654 -5.74 10.99 -39.22
N HIS A 655 -5.21 12.11 -38.72
CA HIS A 655 -4.66 12.17 -37.35
C HIS A 655 -5.74 12.05 -36.28
N LEU A 656 -6.97 12.53 -36.52
CA LEU A 656 -8.08 12.32 -35.58
C LEU A 656 -8.33 10.83 -35.29
N VAL A 657 -8.20 9.96 -36.31
CA VAL A 657 -8.38 8.51 -36.13
C VAL A 657 -7.12 7.87 -35.53
N ILE A 658 -5.93 8.25 -36.00
CA ILE A 658 -4.65 7.74 -35.47
C ILE A 658 -4.50 8.04 -33.99
N ASP A 659 -4.83 9.27 -33.57
CA ASP A 659 -4.61 9.76 -32.21
C ASP A 659 -5.69 9.29 -31.23
N ALA A 660 -6.89 8.97 -31.73
CA ALA A 660 -7.99 8.48 -30.90
C ALA A 660 -7.84 7.00 -30.48
N LEU A 661 -7.22 6.16 -31.32
CA LEU A 661 -7.03 4.73 -31.02
C LEU A 661 -6.19 4.49 -29.74
N PRO A 662 -5.01 5.13 -29.54
CA PRO A 662 -4.26 5.07 -28.29
C PRO A 662 -5.09 5.47 -27.06
N GLN A 663 -5.91 6.51 -27.19
CA GLN A 663 -6.70 7.03 -26.06
C GLN A 663 -7.83 6.08 -25.67
N ARG A 664 -8.42 5.39 -26.65
CA ARG A 664 -9.52 4.45 -26.39
C ARG A 664 -9.04 3.10 -25.87
N TYR A 665 -7.94 2.59 -26.41
CA TYR A 665 -7.55 1.19 -26.22
C TYR A 665 -6.26 1.00 -25.40
N GLY A 666 -5.55 2.08 -25.06
CA GLY A 666 -4.28 1.97 -24.34
C GLY A 666 -3.25 1.16 -25.13
N ALA A 667 -2.28 0.54 -24.46
CA ALA A 667 -1.17 -0.14 -25.12
C ALA A 667 -1.49 -1.52 -25.71
N LEU A 668 -2.62 -2.14 -25.38
CA LEU A 668 -3.03 -3.47 -25.83
C LEU A 668 -4.56 -3.57 -25.92
N ALA A 669 -5.08 -4.15 -26.99
CA ALA A 669 -6.50 -4.51 -27.15
C ALA A 669 -6.68 -5.72 -28.06
N ARG A 670 -7.81 -6.41 -27.94
CA ARG A 670 -8.21 -7.44 -28.92
C ARG A 670 -8.67 -6.76 -30.19
N VAL A 671 -8.20 -7.20 -31.35
CA VAL A 671 -8.70 -6.72 -32.66
C VAL A 671 -10.21 -6.88 -32.75
N ALA A 672 -10.75 -7.98 -32.21
CA ALA A 672 -12.18 -8.23 -32.18
C ALA A 672 -12.98 -7.18 -31.37
N ASP A 673 -12.39 -6.65 -30.29
CA ASP A 673 -13.03 -5.59 -29.49
C ASP A 673 -12.93 -4.26 -30.23
N VAL A 674 -11.76 -3.93 -30.79
CA VAL A 674 -11.57 -2.70 -31.60
C VAL A 674 -12.55 -2.63 -32.76
N LEU A 675 -12.75 -3.73 -33.49
CA LEU A 675 -13.68 -3.79 -34.62
C LEU A 675 -15.15 -3.87 -34.21
N ARG A 676 -15.46 -4.36 -33.01
CA ARG A 676 -16.82 -4.32 -32.45
C ARG A 676 -17.22 -2.89 -32.10
N ASP A 677 -16.29 -2.19 -31.47
CA ASP A 677 -16.44 -0.83 -30.98
C ASP A 677 -16.43 0.21 -32.10
N LEU A 678 -15.60 -0.02 -33.13
CA LEU A 678 -15.47 0.83 -34.31
C LEU A 678 -15.59 0.01 -35.60
N PRO A 679 -16.81 -0.44 -35.98
CA PRO A 679 -17.01 -1.31 -37.16
C PRO A 679 -16.53 -0.69 -38.48
N ALA A 680 -16.52 0.64 -38.58
CA ALA A 680 -16.00 1.33 -39.75
C ALA A 680 -14.52 1.05 -40.02
N LEU A 681 -13.74 0.65 -39.00
CA LEU A 681 -12.35 0.26 -39.17
C LEU A 681 -12.19 -1.12 -39.85
N ALA A 682 -13.23 -1.96 -39.80
CA ALA A 682 -13.29 -3.23 -40.54
C ALA A 682 -13.62 -3.04 -42.02
N ALA A 683 -14.10 -1.85 -42.42
CA ALA A 683 -14.39 -1.56 -43.81
C ALA A 683 -13.13 -1.67 -44.67
N GLU A 684 -13.32 -1.96 -45.96
CA GLU A 684 -12.24 -2.01 -46.93
C GLU A 684 -11.47 -0.69 -46.88
N GLY A 685 -10.17 -0.79 -46.59
CA GLY A 685 -9.28 0.33 -46.45
C GLY A 685 -9.06 1.09 -47.76
N PRO A 686 -8.00 1.90 -47.87
CA PRO A 686 -7.68 2.55 -49.13
C PRO A 686 -7.32 1.55 -50.25
N VAL A 687 -7.02 0.28 -49.92
CA VAL A 687 -6.70 -0.76 -50.89
C VAL A 687 -7.42 -2.07 -50.59
N ALA A 688 -7.77 -2.78 -51.66
CA ALA A 688 -8.54 -4.02 -51.60
C ALA A 688 -7.82 -5.13 -50.84
N GLY A 689 -8.55 -5.83 -49.96
CA GLY A 689 -8.04 -6.93 -49.14
C GLY A 689 -7.42 -6.50 -47.80
N HIS A 690 -7.29 -5.19 -47.54
CA HIS A 690 -6.84 -4.67 -46.26
C HIS A 690 -7.92 -3.83 -45.58
N SER A 691 -7.97 -3.89 -44.26
CA SER A 691 -8.91 -3.07 -43.46
C SER A 691 -8.36 -1.67 -43.24
N MET A 692 -9.24 -0.72 -42.88
CA MET A 692 -8.79 0.60 -42.46
C MET A 692 -7.94 0.54 -41.18
N LEU A 693 -8.22 -0.42 -40.26
CA LEU A 693 -7.42 -0.63 -39.05
C LEU A 693 -5.96 -0.97 -39.38
N GLU A 694 -5.72 -1.87 -40.33
CA GLU A 694 -4.36 -2.25 -40.76
C GLU A 694 -3.60 -1.08 -41.38
N ALA A 695 -4.29 -0.25 -42.18
CA ALA A 695 -3.69 0.93 -42.79
C ALA A 695 -3.30 1.98 -41.74
N VAL A 696 -4.15 2.20 -40.73
CA VAL A 696 -3.91 3.16 -39.64
C VAL A 696 -2.80 2.68 -38.70
N ALA A 697 -2.80 1.40 -38.32
CA ALA A 697 -1.77 0.82 -37.45
C ALA A 697 -0.37 0.99 -38.06
N TRP A 698 -0.25 0.80 -39.38
CA TRP A 698 1.01 1.03 -40.09
C TRP A 698 1.41 2.51 -40.12
N LEU A 699 0.49 3.41 -40.49
CA LEU A 699 0.79 4.85 -40.63
C LEU A 699 1.28 5.48 -39.34
N ALA A 700 0.80 4.98 -38.20
CA ALA A 700 1.16 5.48 -36.90
C ALA A 700 2.59 5.07 -36.48
N ASP A 701 3.21 4.07 -37.11
CA ASP A 701 4.51 3.42 -36.74
C ASP A 701 4.60 2.93 -35.27
N ALA A 702 3.57 3.20 -34.47
CA ALA A 702 3.47 2.97 -33.04
C ALA A 702 2.59 1.76 -32.71
N TRP A 703 1.97 1.10 -33.70
CA TRP A 703 1.03 0.00 -33.50
C TRP A 703 1.34 -1.19 -34.40
N VAL A 704 1.12 -2.39 -33.85
CA VAL A 704 1.30 -3.67 -34.52
C VAL A 704 0.04 -4.50 -34.35
N ILE A 705 -0.39 -5.16 -35.41
CA ILE A 705 -1.47 -6.14 -35.38
C ILE A 705 -0.86 -7.52 -35.61
N ALA A 706 -0.98 -8.40 -34.62
CA ALA A 706 -0.44 -9.76 -34.68
C ALA A 706 -1.31 -10.71 -33.84
N ASP A 707 -1.57 -11.91 -34.35
CA ASP A 707 -2.28 -12.99 -33.63
C ASP A 707 -3.61 -12.58 -32.97
N GLY A 708 -4.34 -11.63 -33.59
CA GLY A 708 -5.62 -11.12 -33.09
C GLY A 708 -5.49 -9.99 -32.06
N TRP A 709 -4.28 -9.52 -31.78
CA TRP A 709 -3.97 -8.41 -30.88
C TRP A 709 -3.64 -7.14 -31.65
N PHE A 710 -4.15 -6.01 -31.17
CA PHE A 710 -3.76 -4.66 -31.54
C PHE A 710 -2.92 -4.10 -30.39
N GLN A 711 -1.63 -3.90 -30.60
CA GLN A 711 -0.69 -3.58 -29.53
C GLN A 711 0.31 -2.51 -29.92
N ARG A 712 0.82 -1.78 -28.93
CA ARG A 712 1.87 -0.78 -29.13
C ARG A 712 3.14 -1.46 -29.65
N ALA A 713 3.81 -0.82 -30.60
CA ALA A 713 5.12 -1.24 -31.07
C ALA A 713 6.11 -1.30 -29.89
N GLY A 714 6.83 -2.41 -29.78
CA GLY A 714 7.78 -2.66 -28.68
C GLY A 714 7.15 -3.25 -27.41
N LEU A 715 5.83 -3.40 -27.31
CA LEU A 715 5.18 -3.94 -26.12
C LEU A 715 5.72 -5.32 -25.71
N ASP A 716 6.00 -6.22 -26.66
CA ASP A 716 6.55 -7.55 -26.33
C ASP A 716 7.94 -7.45 -25.68
N ALA A 717 8.77 -6.49 -26.10
CA ALA A 717 10.09 -6.27 -25.52
C ALA A 717 9.98 -5.65 -24.12
N ASP A 718 9.08 -4.67 -23.97
CA ASP A 718 8.79 -4.02 -22.68
C ASP A 718 8.18 -5.03 -21.68
N LEU A 719 7.30 -5.92 -22.16
CA LEU A 719 6.71 -6.99 -21.37
C LEU A 719 7.77 -7.99 -20.90
N ALA A 720 8.66 -8.43 -21.80
CA ALA A 720 9.76 -9.32 -21.42
C ALA A 720 10.71 -8.68 -20.39
N ALA A 721 10.95 -7.37 -20.49
CA ALA A 721 11.72 -6.61 -19.49
C ALA A 721 10.97 -6.52 -18.16
N ALA A 722 9.69 -6.14 -18.18
CA ALA A 722 8.86 -6.01 -16.98
C ALA A 722 8.74 -7.35 -16.23
N LEU A 723 8.50 -8.46 -16.93
CA LEU A 723 8.43 -9.79 -16.31
C LEU A 723 9.74 -10.18 -15.63
N LYS A 724 10.88 -9.65 -16.08
CA LYS A 724 12.18 -9.90 -15.46
C LYS A 724 12.41 -8.98 -14.26
N ASP A 725 12.03 -7.72 -14.36
CA ASP A 725 12.29 -6.71 -13.33
C ASP A 725 11.36 -6.85 -12.13
N PHE A 726 10.11 -7.27 -12.34
CA PHE A 726 9.13 -7.52 -11.28
C PHE A 726 9.15 -8.96 -10.73
N ALA A 727 10.01 -9.83 -11.23
CA ALA A 727 10.13 -11.19 -10.71
C ALA A 727 10.82 -11.17 -9.34
N ASP A 728 10.14 -11.71 -8.34
CA ASP A 728 10.74 -11.97 -7.04
C ASP A 728 11.76 -13.12 -7.08
N GLU A 729 12.33 -13.45 -5.93
CA GLU A 729 13.30 -14.54 -5.81
C GLU A 729 12.72 -15.93 -6.15
N PHE A 730 11.40 -16.09 -6.03
CA PHE A 730 10.66 -17.31 -6.37
C PHE A 730 10.20 -17.34 -7.84
N GLY A 731 10.37 -16.24 -8.57
CA GLY A 731 9.95 -16.08 -9.96
C GLY A 731 8.45 -15.80 -10.10
N VAL A 732 7.82 -15.27 -9.05
CA VAL A 732 6.45 -14.76 -9.04
C VAL A 732 6.47 -13.30 -9.50
N VAL A 733 5.56 -12.96 -10.40
CA VAL A 733 5.38 -11.60 -10.90
C VAL A 733 3.91 -11.21 -10.74
N SER A 734 3.61 -10.03 -10.19
CA SER A 734 2.24 -9.51 -10.15
C SER A 734 1.81 -8.99 -11.52
N LEU A 735 0.68 -9.50 -12.03
CA LEU A 735 0.01 -9.01 -13.23
C LEU A 735 -0.44 -7.57 -13.07
N SER A 736 -0.92 -7.18 -11.89
CA SER A 736 -1.30 -5.79 -11.62
C SER A 736 -0.10 -4.85 -11.72
N ALA A 737 1.05 -5.22 -11.13
CA ALA A 737 2.27 -4.40 -11.20
C ALA A 737 2.82 -4.28 -12.63
N VAL A 738 2.85 -5.38 -13.39
CA VAL A 738 3.27 -5.36 -14.80
C VAL A 738 2.28 -4.57 -15.66
N GLY A 739 0.97 -4.75 -15.43
CA GLY A 739 -0.08 -4.00 -16.09
C GLY A 739 0.03 -2.49 -15.86
N GLU A 740 0.23 -2.06 -14.62
CA GLU A 740 0.47 -0.66 -14.26
C GLU A 740 1.72 -0.09 -14.95
N ASN A 741 2.84 -0.83 -14.94
CA ASN A 741 4.08 -0.40 -15.60
C ASN A 741 3.93 -0.25 -17.13
N LEU A 742 3.16 -1.12 -17.76
CA LEU A 742 2.97 -1.13 -19.20
C LEU A 742 1.77 -0.29 -19.67
N GLY A 743 0.93 0.18 -18.75
CA GLY A 743 -0.35 0.82 -19.06
C GLY A 743 -1.34 -0.12 -19.74
N VAL A 744 -1.37 -1.38 -19.30
CA VAL A 744 -2.22 -2.46 -19.85
C VAL A 744 -3.08 -3.04 -18.75
N ASP A 745 -4.36 -3.27 -19.04
CA ASP A 745 -5.27 -3.95 -18.13
C ASP A 745 -4.78 -5.37 -17.80
N LYS A 746 -4.83 -5.73 -16.52
CA LYS A 746 -4.25 -6.99 -16.02
C LYS A 746 -4.97 -8.23 -16.55
N ASP A 747 -6.28 -8.18 -16.75
CA ASP A 747 -7.05 -9.32 -17.25
C ASP A 747 -6.76 -9.52 -18.74
N LEU A 748 -6.60 -8.41 -19.47
CA LEU A 748 -6.16 -8.43 -20.86
C LEU A 748 -4.74 -8.99 -21.00
N LEU A 749 -3.84 -8.61 -20.10
CA LEU A 749 -2.47 -9.12 -20.05
C LEU A 749 -2.43 -10.62 -19.70
N ALA A 750 -3.25 -11.05 -18.74
CA ALA A 750 -3.40 -12.46 -18.39
C ALA A 750 -3.87 -13.31 -19.57
N GLU A 751 -4.85 -12.82 -20.34
CA GLU A 751 -5.32 -13.50 -21.55
C GLU A 751 -4.25 -13.51 -22.65
N ARG A 752 -3.53 -12.41 -22.86
CA ARG A 752 -2.43 -12.34 -23.84
C ARG A 752 -1.32 -13.34 -23.54
N LEU A 753 -1.07 -13.61 -22.26
CA LEU A 753 -0.07 -14.56 -21.78
C LEU A 753 -0.61 -15.99 -21.60
N ALA A 754 -1.92 -16.20 -21.72
CA ALA A 754 -2.55 -17.49 -21.61
C ALA A 754 -2.11 -18.39 -22.78
N GLY A 755 -1.08 -19.21 -22.53
CA GLY A 755 -0.44 -20.09 -23.52
C GLY A 755 1.08 -19.95 -23.59
N GLU A 756 1.63 -18.85 -23.08
CA GLU A 756 3.08 -18.59 -23.02
C GLU A 756 3.63 -18.68 -21.59
N ALA A 757 2.79 -18.40 -20.58
CA ALA A 757 3.16 -18.46 -19.16
C ALA A 757 2.06 -19.13 -18.31
N ILE A 758 2.42 -19.56 -17.09
CA ILE A 758 1.45 -20.05 -16.10
C ILE A 758 0.93 -18.86 -15.31
N VAL A 759 -0.39 -18.64 -15.37
CA VAL A 759 -1.09 -17.58 -14.65
C VAL A 759 -1.86 -18.20 -13.47
N GLU A 760 -1.62 -17.68 -12.27
CA GLU A 760 -2.26 -18.10 -11.02
C GLU A 760 -2.87 -16.87 -10.34
N GLY A 761 -4.18 -16.66 -10.51
CA GLY A 761 -4.86 -15.46 -10.02
C GLY A 761 -4.25 -14.18 -10.60
N ASP A 762 -3.75 -13.30 -9.73
CA ASP A 762 -3.08 -12.05 -10.12
C ASP A 762 -1.58 -12.22 -10.42
N HIS A 763 -1.07 -13.45 -10.54
CA HIS A 763 0.36 -13.70 -10.64
C HIS A 763 0.76 -14.50 -11.87
N ILE A 764 1.96 -14.26 -12.36
CA ILE A 764 2.64 -15.04 -13.40
C ILE A 764 3.83 -15.76 -12.79
N LEU A 765 3.96 -17.04 -13.13
CA LEU A 765 5.13 -17.83 -12.77
C LEU A 765 6.14 -17.84 -13.91
N THR A 766 7.27 -17.17 -13.72
CA THR A 766 8.39 -17.15 -14.69
C THR A 766 9.34 -18.34 -14.52
N ARG A 767 9.35 -18.97 -13.32
CA ARG A 767 10.14 -20.17 -12.99
C ARG A 767 9.27 -21.43 -12.90
N THR A 768 9.10 -22.12 -14.02
CA THR A 768 8.18 -23.28 -14.10
C THR A 768 8.87 -24.63 -14.36
N ARG A 769 10.21 -24.68 -14.30
CA ARG A 769 11.01 -25.84 -14.76
C ARG A 769 10.96 -27.06 -13.85
N SER A 770 10.66 -26.88 -12.55
CA SER A 770 10.60 -27.96 -11.57
C SER A 770 9.30 -27.92 -10.76
N SER A 771 8.95 -29.00 -10.08
CA SER A 771 7.81 -28.99 -9.14
C SER A 771 8.13 -28.21 -7.87
N GLN A 772 9.41 -28.10 -7.49
CA GLN A 772 9.86 -27.32 -6.33
C GLN A 772 9.74 -25.81 -6.59
N ASP A 773 10.16 -25.34 -7.77
CA ASP A 773 10.04 -23.91 -8.12
C ASP A 773 8.59 -23.46 -8.11
N ARG A 774 7.70 -24.29 -8.67
CA ARG A 774 6.26 -24.00 -8.67
C ARG A 774 5.67 -24.09 -7.26
N ALA A 775 6.12 -25.02 -6.42
CA ALA A 775 5.66 -25.10 -5.03
C ALA A 775 6.12 -23.89 -4.20
N ALA A 776 7.38 -23.46 -4.33
CA ALA A 776 7.90 -22.26 -3.68
C ALA A 776 7.13 -21.01 -4.12
N ALA A 777 6.88 -20.87 -5.42
CA ALA A 777 6.09 -19.77 -5.96
C ALA A 777 4.64 -19.74 -5.43
N LEU A 778 3.97 -20.90 -5.35
CA LEU A 778 2.62 -20.98 -4.78
C LEU A 778 2.59 -20.63 -3.28
N LEU A 779 3.60 -21.06 -2.52
CA LEU A 779 3.74 -20.67 -1.12
C LEU A 779 3.97 -19.15 -0.98
N ALA A 780 4.81 -18.56 -1.83
CA ALA A 780 5.05 -17.12 -1.86
C ALA A 780 3.78 -16.32 -2.16
N ILE A 781 2.96 -16.78 -3.12
CA ILE A 781 1.69 -16.15 -3.48
C ILE A 781 0.67 -16.21 -2.33
N GLU A 782 0.56 -17.36 -1.65
CA GLU A 782 -0.42 -17.51 -0.57
C GLU A 782 -0.05 -16.70 0.68
N GLY A 783 1.24 -16.61 0.99
CA GLY A 783 1.73 -15.95 2.20
C GLY A 783 1.51 -16.73 3.50
N GLU A 784 0.92 -17.94 3.43
CA GLU A 784 0.71 -18.84 4.56
C GLU A 784 1.06 -20.30 4.26
N PRO A 785 1.32 -21.15 5.27
CA PRO A 785 1.71 -22.53 5.05
C PRO A 785 0.62 -23.37 4.39
N LEU A 786 0.94 -24.00 3.26
CA LEU A 786 0.01 -24.84 2.49
C LEU A 786 0.22 -26.33 2.78
N THR A 787 -0.86 -27.11 2.65
CA THR A 787 -0.74 -28.57 2.71
C THR A 787 -0.26 -29.13 1.36
N VAL A 788 0.29 -30.36 1.39
CA VAL A 788 0.62 -31.09 0.15
C VAL A 788 -0.60 -31.27 -0.76
N ALA A 789 -1.79 -31.42 -0.19
CA ALA A 789 -3.02 -31.56 -0.97
C ALA A 789 -3.38 -30.28 -1.72
N ASP A 790 -3.25 -29.12 -1.07
CA ASP A 790 -3.51 -27.81 -1.68
C ASP A 790 -2.53 -27.55 -2.83
N LEU A 791 -1.25 -27.83 -2.60
CA LEU A 791 -0.21 -27.70 -3.63
C LEU A 791 -0.45 -28.63 -4.82
N VAL A 792 -0.84 -29.88 -4.60
CA VAL A 792 -1.15 -30.81 -5.70
C VAL A 792 -2.40 -30.37 -6.46
N ALA A 793 -3.41 -29.83 -5.78
CA ALA A 793 -4.62 -29.33 -6.42
C ALA A 793 -4.33 -28.19 -7.41
N ARG A 794 -3.37 -27.30 -7.06
CA ARG A 794 -2.94 -26.19 -7.94
C ARG A 794 -1.92 -26.61 -9.00
N LEU A 795 -0.98 -27.49 -8.66
CA LEU A 795 0.08 -27.95 -9.57
C LEU A 795 -0.39 -28.98 -10.62
N GLY A 796 -1.52 -29.66 -10.37
CA GLY A 796 -2.09 -30.67 -11.26
C GLY A 796 -1.38 -32.03 -11.15
N ASP A 797 -0.91 -32.55 -12.29
CA ASP A 797 -0.40 -33.93 -12.50
C ASP A 797 0.92 -34.24 -11.75
N VAL A 798 0.93 -34.11 -10.43
CA VAL A 798 2.09 -34.33 -9.55
C VAL A 798 1.73 -35.34 -8.46
N ASN A 799 2.58 -36.35 -8.25
CA ASN A 799 2.38 -37.32 -7.18
C ASN A 799 2.68 -36.67 -5.81
N PRO A 800 1.77 -36.72 -4.82
CA PRO A 800 1.95 -36.08 -3.51
C PRO A 800 3.24 -36.49 -2.78
N ARG A 801 3.62 -37.77 -2.87
CA ARG A 801 4.81 -38.31 -2.19
C ARG A 801 6.10 -37.82 -2.86
N THR A 802 6.09 -37.74 -4.19
CA THR A 802 7.22 -37.18 -4.94
C THR A 802 7.37 -35.70 -4.65
N LEU A 803 6.27 -34.94 -4.55
CA LEU A 803 6.29 -33.52 -4.22
C LEU A 803 6.85 -33.27 -2.81
N SER A 804 6.37 -33.98 -1.78
CA SER A 804 6.91 -33.86 -0.42
C SER A 804 8.41 -34.19 -0.34
N ASN A 805 8.87 -35.24 -1.02
CA ASN A 805 10.29 -35.57 -1.05
C ASN A 805 11.12 -34.48 -1.75
N ALA A 806 10.57 -33.89 -2.82
CA ALA A 806 11.22 -32.84 -3.58
C ALA A 806 11.31 -31.54 -2.78
N MET A 807 10.25 -31.16 -2.06
CA MET A 807 10.22 -29.99 -1.17
C MET A 807 11.15 -30.17 0.03
N GLY A 808 11.18 -31.36 0.66
CA GLY A 808 12.08 -31.63 1.78
C GLY A 808 13.57 -31.65 1.42
N ALA A 809 13.91 -31.62 0.13
CA ALA A 809 15.28 -31.49 -0.36
C ALA A 809 15.60 -30.06 -0.86
N ASP A 810 14.60 -29.17 -0.95
CA ASP A 810 14.78 -27.80 -1.42
C ASP A 810 15.10 -26.88 -0.23
N PRO A 811 16.23 -26.16 -0.25
CA PRO A 811 16.66 -25.34 0.87
C PRO A 811 15.79 -24.10 1.12
N ARG A 812 14.83 -23.76 0.23
CA ARG A 812 13.91 -22.62 0.38
C ARG A 812 12.62 -22.98 1.11
N ILE A 813 12.31 -24.28 1.24
CA ILE A 813 11.03 -24.76 1.75
C ILE A 813 11.28 -25.59 3.01
N ILE A 814 10.54 -25.30 4.07
CA ILE A 814 10.57 -26.04 5.34
C ILE A 814 9.24 -26.68 5.64
N ARG A 815 9.31 -27.80 6.35
CA ARG A 815 8.11 -28.44 6.89
C ARG A 815 7.82 -27.84 8.26
N VAL A 816 6.65 -27.24 8.41
CA VAL A 816 6.22 -26.56 9.65
C VAL A 816 5.09 -27.29 10.36
N GLY A 817 4.58 -28.38 9.76
CA GLY A 817 3.61 -29.25 10.40
C GLY A 817 3.60 -30.66 9.80
N ARG A 818 2.59 -31.46 10.18
CA ARG A 818 2.51 -32.85 9.72
C ARG A 818 2.37 -32.97 8.20
N ASP A 819 1.68 -32.06 7.54
CA ASP A 819 1.56 -32.02 6.07
C ASP A 819 1.65 -30.60 5.51
N ARG A 820 1.99 -29.62 6.35
CA ARG A 820 2.13 -28.21 6.01
C ARG A 820 3.57 -27.84 5.73
N TRP A 821 3.75 -27.04 4.70
CA TRP A 821 5.03 -26.54 4.21
C TRP A 821 4.98 -25.03 4.11
N ALA A 822 6.12 -24.39 4.38
CA ALA A 822 6.29 -22.95 4.41
C ALA A 822 7.60 -22.57 3.73
N LEU A 823 7.76 -21.29 3.40
CA LEU A 823 9.06 -20.74 3.02
C LEU A 823 9.95 -20.56 4.26
N VAL A 824 11.26 -20.79 4.09
CA VAL A 824 12.25 -20.63 5.17
C VAL A 824 12.28 -19.21 5.71
N ASP A 825 12.16 -18.22 4.82
CA ASP A 825 12.29 -16.80 5.17
C ASP A 825 11.14 -16.27 6.05
N TRP A 826 10.07 -17.05 6.22
CA TRP A 826 9.00 -16.73 7.15
C TRP A 826 9.41 -16.93 8.62
N GLY A 827 10.60 -17.49 8.89
CA GLY A 827 11.14 -17.63 10.25
C GLY A 827 10.38 -18.63 11.12
N MET A 828 9.61 -19.53 10.51
CA MET A 828 8.82 -20.53 11.22
C MET A 828 9.70 -21.68 11.76
N GLU A 829 9.30 -22.25 12.90
CA GLU A 829 9.99 -23.38 13.50
C GLU A 829 9.83 -24.66 12.63
N GLU A 830 10.94 -25.30 12.27
CA GLU A 830 10.89 -26.57 11.54
C GLU A 830 10.25 -27.68 12.40
N TYR A 831 9.19 -28.27 11.86
CA TYR A 831 8.54 -29.46 12.39
C TYR A 831 9.23 -30.72 11.85
N SER A 832 10.02 -31.35 12.70
CA SER A 832 10.69 -32.61 12.42
C SER A 832 9.82 -33.81 12.83
N THR A 833 9.95 -34.24 14.09
CA THR A 833 9.14 -35.30 14.71
C THR A 833 8.52 -34.80 16.00
N LEU A 834 7.39 -35.38 16.39
CA LEU A 834 6.71 -35.00 17.63
C LEU A 834 7.60 -35.19 18.87
N VAL A 835 8.52 -36.16 18.84
CA VAL A 835 9.50 -36.40 19.92
C VAL A 835 10.52 -35.28 20.01
N GLU A 836 11.13 -34.88 18.90
CA GLU A 836 12.09 -33.76 18.89
C GLU A 836 11.43 -32.41 19.18
N TRP A 837 10.16 -32.27 18.78
CA TRP A 837 9.35 -31.09 19.07
C TRP A 837 9.04 -30.96 20.57
N ILE A 838 8.57 -32.03 21.23
CA ILE A 838 8.40 -32.05 22.69
C ILE A 838 9.75 -31.84 23.37
N GLY A 839 10.80 -32.51 22.88
CA GLY A 839 12.16 -32.46 23.44
C GLY A 839 12.75 -31.06 23.54
N ARG A 840 12.63 -30.24 22.48
CA ARG A 840 13.09 -28.84 22.49
C ARG A 840 12.37 -28.00 23.54
N ARG A 841 11.06 -28.20 23.71
CA ARG A 841 10.24 -27.42 24.65
C ARG A 841 10.59 -27.72 26.09
N VAL A 842 10.92 -28.97 26.40
CA VAL A 842 11.29 -29.39 27.76
C VAL A 842 12.80 -29.34 28.03
N GLU A 843 13.59 -28.81 27.09
CA GLU A 843 15.06 -28.74 27.20
C GLU A 843 15.50 -27.77 28.32
N ASP A 844 14.80 -26.63 28.45
CA ASP A 844 15.08 -25.61 29.47
C ASP A 844 14.34 -25.85 30.80
N GLY A 845 13.56 -26.93 30.90
CA GLY A 845 12.86 -27.32 32.13
C GLY A 845 11.49 -27.96 31.88
N PRO A 846 10.79 -28.37 32.95
CA PRO A 846 9.47 -28.99 32.83
C PRO A 846 8.44 -28.01 32.24
N VAL A 847 7.66 -28.47 31.25
CA VAL A 847 6.59 -27.68 30.59
C VAL A 847 5.22 -28.29 30.91
N PRO A 848 4.17 -27.51 31.20
CA PRO A 848 2.84 -28.05 31.40
C PRO A 848 2.33 -28.81 30.17
N LEU A 849 1.81 -30.02 30.37
CA LEU A 849 1.24 -30.84 29.29
C LEU A 849 0.14 -30.10 28.53
N ARG A 850 -0.66 -29.28 29.22
CA ARG A 850 -1.71 -28.47 28.59
C ARG A 850 -1.17 -27.46 27.56
N ASP A 851 0.03 -26.92 27.78
CA ASP A 851 0.64 -25.94 26.89
C ASP A 851 1.16 -26.66 25.65
N LEU A 852 1.80 -27.83 25.83
CA LEU A 852 2.17 -28.72 24.72
C LEU A 852 0.95 -29.17 23.90
N LEU A 853 -0.21 -29.41 24.52
CA LEU A 853 -1.43 -29.78 23.81
C LEU A 853 -2.01 -28.61 23.00
N ALA A 854 -1.97 -27.39 23.55
CA ALA A 854 -2.43 -26.19 22.86
C ALA A 854 -1.58 -25.92 21.62
N GLU A 855 -0.24 -25.86 21.77
CA GLU A 855 0.68 -25.60 20.66
C GLU A 855 0.67 -26.72 19.61
N ALA A 856 0.58 -27.99 20.04
CA ALA A 856 0.50 -29.10 19.10
C ALA A 856 -0.83 -29.12 18.31
N GLY A 857 -1.90 -28.56 18.90
CA GLY A 857 -3.17 -28.35 18.23
C GLY A 857 -3.04 -27.40 17.04
N GLU A 858 -2.26 -26.32 17.19
CA GLU A 858 -1.96 -25.37 16.11
C GLU A 858 -1.17 -26.02 14.96
N LEU A 859 -0.34 -27.03 15.26
CA LEU A 859 0.45 -27.80 14.29
C LEU A 859 -0.34 -28.96 13.63
N GLY A 860 -1.64 -29.10 13.93
CA GLY A 860 -2.50 -30.16 13.41
C GLY A 860 -2.18 -31.55 13.97
N VAL A 861 -1.53 -31.61 15.14
CA VAL A 861 -1.20 -32.87 15.81
C VAL A 861 -2.33 -33.26 16.76
N ALA A 862 -2.83 -34.50 16.63
CA ALA A 862 -3.88 -35.00 17.50
C ALA A 862 -3.43 -35.08 18.96
N GLU A 863 -4.29 -34.61 19.89
CA GLU A 863 -4.05 -34.63 21.34
C GLU A 863 -3.62 -36.01 21.86
N THR A 864 -4.23 -37.08 21.31
CA THR A 864 -3.91 -38.47 21.64
C THR A 864 -2.45 -38.82 21.33
N SER A 865 -1.89 -38.27 20.25
CA SER A 865 -0.49 -38.48 19.87
C SER A 865 0.44 -37.76 20.82
N VAL A 866 0.16 -36.49 21.14
CA VAL A 866 0.98 -35.69 22.06
C VAL A 866 1.05 -36.34 23.43
N ARG A 867 -0.08 -36.79 23.98
CA ARG A 867 -0.12 -37.52 25.26
C ARG A 867 0.66 -38.83 25.22
N ALA A 868 0.56 -39.58 24.12
CA ALA A 868 1.28 -40.84 23.96
C ALA A 868 2.80 -40.63 23.94
N TYR A 869 3.28 -39.59 23.26
CA TYR A 869 4.70 -39.25 23.21
C TYR A 869 5.19 -38.50 24.46
N ALA A 870 4.40 -37.65 25.11
CA ALA A 870 4.76 -37.05 26.40
C ALA A 870 4.88 -38.08 27.54
N SER A 871 4.37 -39.30 27.31
CA SER A 871 4.45 -40.45 28.21
C SER A 871 5.38 -41.55 27.67
N SER A 872 6.14 -41.29 26.61
CA SER A 872 7.11 -42.25 26.07
C SER A 872 8.41 -42.27 26.88
N ALA A 873 9.31 -43.21 26.62
CA ALA A 873 10.46 -43.47 27.48
C ALA A 873 11.44 -42.29 27.63
N GLU A 874 11.33 -41.27 26.78
CA GLU A 874 12.17 -40.07 26.72
C GLU A 874 11.67 -38.96 27.66
N PHE A 875 10.38 -39.01 28.05
CA PHE A 875 9.72 -37.96 28.81
C PHE A 875 8.99 -38.54 30.01
N GLN A 876 8.93 -37.78 31.09
CA GLN A 876 8.08 -38.09 32.23
C GLN A 876 7.04 -36.99 32.41
N THR A 877 5.81 -37.39 32.68
CA THR A 877 4.75 -36.47 33.08
C THR A 877 4.46 -36.63 34.56
N VAL A 878 4.83 -35.64 35.38
CA VAL A 878 4.61 -35.61 36.83
C VAL A 878 3.78 -34.37 37.16
N ASP A 879 2.65 -34.54 37.87
CA ASP A 879 1.73 -33.47 38.25
C ASP A 879 1.28 -32.56 37.08
N GLY A 880 1.16 -33.15 35.88
CA GLY A 880 0.77 -32.42 34.66
C GLY A 880 1.90 -31.63 34.00
N MET A 881 3.13 -31.75 34.48
CA MET A 881 4.35 -31.18 33.88
C MET A 881 5.12 -32.28 33.15
N VAL A 882 5.52 -32.02 31.91
CA VAL A 882 6.34 -32.89 31.07
C VAL A 882 7.79 -32.43 31.19
N SER A 883 8.71 -33.33 31.52
CA SER A 883 10.15 -33.07 31.54
C SER A 883 10.93 -34.17 30.85
N CYS A 884 12.16 -33.87 30.44
CA CYS A 884 13.14 -34.91 30.15
C CYS A 884 13.37 -35.77 31.41
N VAL A 885 13.62 -37.06 31.22
CA VAL A 885 14.04 -37.95 32.31
C VAL A 885 15.52 -37.65 32.62
N GLU A 886 15.81 -37.09 33.81
CA GLU A 886 17.13 -36.55 34.20
C GLU A 886 18.23 -37.58 34.50
N GLU A 887 17.94 -38.88 34.49
CA GLU A 887 18.98 -39.93 34.62
C GLU A 887 19.03 -40.79 33.36
N VAL A 888 20.08 -40.62 32.54
CA VAL A 888 20.58 -41.73 31.73
C VAL A 888 21.25 -42.69 32.70
N GLN A 889 20.45 -43.60 33.28
CA GLN A 889 21.03 -44.87 33.69
C GLN A 889 21.72 -45.44 32.44
N GLU A 890 23.04 -45.56 32.49
CA GLU A 890 23.68 -46.73 31.87
C GLU A 890 22.99 -47.93 32.52
N LEU A 891 21.88 -48.36 31.90
CA LEU A 891 21.30 -49.64 32.24
C LEU A 891 22.41 -50.63 31.94
N ASP A 892 22.91 -51.26 32.99
CA ASP A 892 23.87 -52.37 32.97
C ASP A 892 23.18 -53.57 32.30
N LEU A 893 22.85 -53.41 31.01
CA LEU A 893 22.06 -54.32 30.20
C LEU A 893 22.99 -55.43 29.73
N ASP A 894 22.92 -56.58 30.38
CA ASP A 894 23.52 -57.80 29.89
C ASP A 894 22.81 -58.25 28.59
N PRO A 895 23.49 -58.33 27.44
CA PRO A 895 22.90 -58.86 26.20
C PRO A 895 22.31 -60.26 26.39
N ASP A 896 22.86 -61.08 27.28
CA ASP A 896 22.36 -62.41 27.60
C ASP A 896 21.00 -62.37 28.35
N GLU A 897 20.59 -61.22 28.91
CA GLU A 897 19.27 -60.96 29.52
C GLU A 897 18.26 -60.31 28.56
N THR A 898 18.60 -60.18 27.28
CA THR A 898 17.71 -59.53 26.30
C THR A 898 16.66 -60.51 25.75
N PRO A 899 15.35 -60.20 25.81
CA PRO A 899 14.30 -61.08 25.30
C PRO A 899 14.51 -61.42 23.82
N GLY A 900 14.44 -62.71 23.47
CA GLY A 900 14.56 -63.18 22.07
C GLY A 900 15.96 -63.12 21.44
N LEU A 901 16.98 -62.60 22.15
CA LEU A 901 18.37 -62.55 21.69
C LEU A 901 19.20 -63.72 22.23
N TYR A 902 19.82 -64.51 21.36
CA TYR A 902 20.57 -65.71 21.74
C TYR A 902 21.97 -65.71 21.17
N ARG A 903 22.91 -66.35 21.86
CA ARG A 903 24.30 -66.50 21.41
C ARG A 903 24.57 -67.92 20.92
N VAL A 904 24.86 -68.09 19.63
CA VAL A 904 25.12 -69.40 19.03
C VAL A 904 26.41 -69.33 18.22
N GLY A 905 27.38 -70.19 18.53
CA GLY A 905 28.65 -70.24 17.78
C GLY A 905 29.53 -68.99 17.90
N GLY A 906 29.25 -68.09 18.85
CA GLY A 906 29.94 -66.80 19.00
C GLY A 906 29.21 -65.61 18.37
N ASP A 907 28.18 -65.87 17.57
CA ASP A 907 27.34 -64.85 16.93
C ASP A 907 26.05 -64.62 17.72
N TRP A 908 25.44 -63.45 17.51
CA TRP A 908 24.18 -63.05 18.12
C TRP A 908 23.02 -63.21 17.13
N PHE A 909 21.91 -63.78 17.62
CA PHE A 909 20.71 -64.03 16.83
C PHE A 909 19.48 -63.49 17.55
N LEU A 910 18.75 -62.56 16.91
CA LEU A 910 17.49 -62.05 17.42
C LEU A 910 16.32 -62.74 16.70
N LEU A 911 15.42 -63.38 17.45
CA LEU A 911 14.20 -63.96 16.91
C LEU A 911 13.15 -62.87 16.70
N VAL A 912 12.68 -62.71 15.47
CA VAL A 912 11.66 -61.71 15.09
C VAL A 912 10.52 -62.40 14.35
N THR A 913 9.29 -61.95 14.58
CA THR A 913 8.13 -62.32 13.75
C THR A 913 7.87 -61.21 12.75
N VAL A 914 7.79 -61.55 11.46
CA VAL A 914 7.61 -60.57 10.39
C VAL A 914 6.21 -59.97 10.47
N THR A 915 6.13 -58.64 10.35
CA THR A 915 4.89 -57.86 10.38
C THR A 915 4.73 -57.07 9.08
N SER A 916 3.52 -56.56 8.80
CA SER A 916 3.29 -55.68 7.66
C SER A 916 4.15 -54.40 7.64
N GLU A 917 4.72 -53.98 8.78
CA GLU A 917 5.66 -52.86 8.85
C GLU A 917 7.02 -53.20 8.23
N HIS A 918 7.56 -54.38 8.55
CA HIS A 918 8.82 -54.87 7.98
C HIS A 918 8.73 -55.00 6.44
N LEU A 919 7.55 -55.36 5.91
CA LEU A 919 7.30 -55.46 4.47
C LEU A 919 7.09 -54.10 3.78
N ARG A 920 6.65 -53.07 4.52
CA ARG A 920 6.52 -51.70 3.97
C ARG A 920 7.88 -51.03 3.79
N GLY A 921 8.86 -51.37 4.63
CA GLY A 921 10.25 -50.97 4.47
C GLY A 921 10.70 -49.77 5.29
N SER A 922 10.01 -49.46 6.39
CA SER A 922 10.57 -48.61 7.46
C SER A 922 11.70 -49.35 8.20
N GLY A 923 12.67 -48.61 8.73
CA GLY A 923 13.58 -49.20 9.73
C GLY A 923 12.78 -49.74 10.92
N SER A 924 13.27 -50.81 11.54
CA SER A 924 12.52 -51.57 12.56
C SER A 924 13.17 -51.40 13.94
N GLY A 925 12.33 -51.28 14.97
CA GLY A 925 12.80 -51.28 16.36
C GLY A 925 13.32 -52.66 16.77
N VAL A 926 14.46 -52.70 17.46
CA VAL A 926 15.04 -53.92 18.03
C VAL A 926 15.35 -53.70 19.53
N PRO A 927 15.39 -54.77 20.34
CA PRO A 927 15.75 -54.64 21.76
C PRO A 927 17.11 -53.98 21.94
N ARG A 928 17.24 -53.11 22.95
CA ARG A 928 18.47 -52.32 23.18
C ARG A 928 19.71 -53.16 23.46
N GLY A 929 19.55 -54.39 23.95
CA GLY A 929 20.64 -55.34 24.10
C GLY A 929 21.32 -55.74 22.79
N VAL A 930 20.69 -55.54 21.63
CA VAL A 930 21.35 -55.70 20.31
C VAL A 930 22.41 -54.62 20.11
N ALA A 931 22.14 -53.38 20.51
CA ALA A 931 23.12 -52.30 20.44
C ALA A 931 24.29 -52.55 21.40
N VAL A 932 24.01 -53.06 22.61
CA VAL A 932 25.04 -53.45 23.59
C VAL A 932 25.89 -54.62 23.06
N ALA A 933 25.26 -55.65 22.49
CA ALA A 933 25.94 -56.80 21.88
C ALA A 933 26.89 -56.41 20.73
N LEU A 934 26.65 -55.26 20.09
CA LEU A 934 27.41 -54.72 18.98
C LEU A 934 28.35 -53.57 19.38
N ASP A 935 28.50 -53.29 20.67
CA ASP A 935 29.30 -52.19 21.22
C ASP A 935 28.94 -50.82 20.64
N ILE A 936 27.64 -50.56 20.42
CA ILE A 936 27.15 -49.28 19.86
C ILE A 936 26.83 -48.32 21.02
N PRO A 937 27.57 -47.21 21.18
CA PRO A 937 27.32 -46.25 22.25
C PRO A 937 25.96 -45.59 22.07
N MET A 938 25.44 -44.99 23.14
CA MET A 938 24.22 -44.18 23.09
C MET A 938 24.34 -43.06 22.06
N LEU A 939 23.31 -42.84 21.25
CA LEU A 939 23.31 -41.96 20.06
C LEU A 939 24.29 -42.38 18.94
N GLY A 940 24.94 -43.53 19.08
CA GLY A 940 25.83 -44.10 18.09
C GLY A 940 25.09 -44.89 17.01
N LYS A 941 25.80 -45.14 15.91
CA LYS A 941 25.37 -46.07 14.84
C LYS A 941 26.55 -46.89 14.37
N ARG A 942 26.26 -48.12 13.92
CA ARG A 942 27.23 -49.02 13.31
C ARG A 942 26.66 -49.56 12.01
N THR A 943 27.47 -49.49 10.96
CA THR A 943 27.15 -50.11 9.67
C THR A 943 27.79 -51.50 9.63
N LEU A 944 27.02 -52.48 9.21
CA LEU A 944 27.38 -53.89 9.11
C LEU A 944 27.34 -54.32 7.64
N ASP A 945 28.31 -55.12 7.23
CA ASP A 945 28.35 -55.68 5.88
C ASP A 945 27.30 -56.76 5.71
N SER A 946 26.69 -56.84 4.52
CA SER A 946 25.62 -57.79 4.27
C SER A 946 25.52 -58.21 2.80
N PRO A 947 25.05 -59.44 2.48
CA PRO A 947 24.95 -59.92 1.09
C PRO A 947 24.08 -59.05 0.17
N LEU A 948 23.15 -58.27 0.72
CA LEU A 948 22.23 -57.40 -0.03
C LEU A 948 22.49 -55.91 0.23
N GLY A 949 23.73 -55.55 0.55
CA GLY A 949 24.17 -54.18 0.82
C GLY A 949 24.10 -53.77 2.28
N GLU A 950 24.85 -52.73 2.64
CA GLU A 950 25.11 -52.27 4.01
C GLU A 950 23.85 -52.19 4.89
N GLN A 951 23.96 -52.72 6.11
CA GLN A 951 22.91 -52.69 7.10
C GLN A 951 23.30 -51.80 8.28
N THR A 952 22.51 -50.79 8.61
CA THR A 952 22.80 -49.91 9.74
C THR A 952 22.01 -50.35 10.98
N VAL A 953 22.70 -50.38 12.13
CA VAL A 953 22.09 -50.50 13.46
C VAL A 953 22.37 -49.20 14.23
N GLY A 954 21.33 -48.58 14.77
CA GLY A 954 21.42 -47.34 15.55
C GLY A 954 21.02 -47.56 17.01
N ASN A 955 21.65 -46.85 17.92
CA ASN A 955 21.24 -46.76 19.32
C ASN A 955 20.78 -45.33 19.60
N THR A 956 19.48 -45.13 19.72
CA THR A 956 18.88 -43.80 19.89
C THR A 956 18.42 -43.62 21.34
N ARG A 957 17.96 -42.40 21.69
CA ARG A 957 17.35 -42.17 23.02
C ARG A 957 16.15 -43.08 23.28
N THR A 958 15.43 -43.46 22.22
CA THR A 958 14.16 -44.20 22.27
C THR A 958 14.29 -45.72 22.21
N GLY A 959 15.47 -46.23 21.85
CA GLY A 959 15.74 -47.65 21.70
C GLY A 959 16.77 -47.95 20.61
N ALA A 960 17.00 -49.23 20.33
CA ALA A 960 17.84 -49.63 19.21
C ALA A 960 17.00 -49.84 17.95
N THR A 961 17.54 -49.49 16.80
CA THR A 961 16.87 -49.64 15.51
C THR A 961 17.78 -50.33 14.51
N VAL A 962 17.19 -51.04 13.57
CA VAL A 962 17.87 -51.62 12.40
C VAL A 962 17.25 -51.03 11.15
N SER A 963 18.06 -50.60 10.18
CA SER A 963 17.55 -50.07 8.90
C SER A 963 16.70 -51.12 8.17
N THR A 964 15.95 -50.70 7.14
CA THR A 964 14.96 -51.57 6.48
C THR A 964 15.49 -52.97 6.12
N ILE A 965 14.83 -54.02 6.64
CA ILE A 965 15.15 -55.42 6.31
C ILE A 965 14.33 -55.97 5.14
N ARG A 966 13.45 -55.14 4.55
CA ARG A 966 12.52 -55.53 3.49
C ARG A 966 13.20 -56.29 2.34
N ARG A 967 14.38 -55.81 1.92
CA ARG A 967 15.15 -56.42 0.83
C ARG A 967 15.54 -57.88 1.10
N PHE A 968 15.81 -58.22 2.35
CA PHE A 968 16.11 -59.60 2.75
C PHE A 968 14.85 -60.46 2.77
N LEU A 969 13.73 -59.91 3.22
CA LEU A 969 12.44 -60.59 3.23
C LEU A 969 11.97 -60.91 1.81
N GLU A 970 12.08 -59.94 0.89
CA GLU A 970 11.75 -60.13 -0.52
C GLU A 970 12.67 -61.17 -1.20
N ALA A 971 13.98 -61.07 -0.98
CA ALA A 971 14.95 -62.02 -1.55
C ALA A 971 14.74 -63.45 -1.04
N ALA A 972 14.36 -63.62 0.23
CA ALA A 972 14.11 -64.93 0.85
C ALA A 972 12.66 -65.40 0.71
N GLY A 973 11.77 -64.62 0.06
CA GLY A 973 10.35 -64.93 -0.12
C GLY A 973 9.58 -65.10 1.18
N ILE A 974 9.89 -64.31 2.21
CA ILE A 974 9.34 -64.42 3.57
C ILE A 974 8.13 -63.48 3.71
N GLY A 975 6.99 -64.04 4.12
CA GLY A 975 5.74 -63.31 4.30
C GLY A 975 5.49 -62.84 5.74
N GLU A 976 4.41 -62.06 5.91
CA GLU A 976 3.89 -61.65 7.22
C GLU A 976 3.50 -62.87 8.08
N GLY A 977 3.86 -62.84 9.36
CA GLY A 977 3.63 -63.93 10.31
C GLY A 977 4.71 -65.01 10.35
N GLU A 978 5.63 -65.05 9.39
CA GLU A 978 6.79 -65.96 9.44
C GLU A 978 7.82 -65.51 10.50
N ARG A 979 8.53 -66.47 11.10
CA ARG A 979 9.62 -66.19 12.06
C ARG A 979 10.96 -66.15 11.35
N ILE A 980 11.79 -65.19 11.72
CA ILE A 980 13.13 -64.99 11.16
C ILE A 980 14.15 -64.78 12.27
N TRP A 981 15.40 -65.07 11.93
CA TRP A 981 16.59 -64.72 12.68
C TRP A 981 17.26 -63.52 12.05
N LEU A 982 17.46 -62.46 12.83
CA LEU A 982 18.43 -61.42 12.48
C LEU A 982 19.77 -61.85 13.07
N GLN A 983 20.74 -62.14 12.20
CA GLN A 983 22.09 -62.55 12.58
C GLN A 983 23.01 -61.34 12.64
N PHE A 984 23.75 -61.24 13.74
CA PHE A 984 24.80 -60.26 13.97
C PHE A 984 26.08 -61.01 14.33
N THR A 985 27.04 -61.02 13.43
CA THR A 985 28.29 -61.77 13.63
C THR A 985 29.33 -60.93 14.34
N ALA A 986 30.25 -61.61 15.05
CA ALA A 986 31.34 -60.92 15.76
C ALA A 986 32.29 -60.15 14.81
N ASP A 987 32.37 -60.54 13.53
CA ASP A 987 33.15 -59.87 12.49
C ASP A 987 32.43 -58.67 11.84
N GLY A 988 31.24 -58.29 12.31
CA GLY A 988 30.53 -57.09 11.86
C GLY A 988 29.67 -57.30 10.61
N ARG A 989 29.18 -58.52 10.36
CA ARG A 989 28.25 -58.83 9.27
C ARG A 989 26.82 -58.98 9.78
N PHE A 990 25.88 -58.75 8.87
CA PHE A 990 24.45 -58.87 9.08
C PHE A 990 23.81 -59.76 8.02
N ASP A 991 22.92 -60.65 8.46
CA ASP A 991 22.10 -61.48 7.58
C ASP A 991 20.72 -61.80 8.18
N VAL A 992 19.79 -62.23 7.33
CA VAL A 992 18.44 -62.64 7.73
C VAL A 992 18.18 -64.07 7.30
N GLN A 993 17.82 -64.93 8.25
CA GLN A 993 17.54 -66.35 8.00
C GLN A 993 16.11 -66.71 8.44
N ARG A 994 15.50 -67.72 7.81
CA ARG A 994 14.22 -68.25 8.30
C ARG A 994 14.44 -69.03 9.60
N ALA A 995 13.61 -68.78 10.60
CA ALA A 995 13.52 -69.60 11.80
C ALA A 995 12.50 -70.72 11.60
N THR A 996 12.61 -71.81 12.37
CA THR A 996 11.61 -72.88 12.36
C THR A 996 10.21 -72.31 12.64
N PRO A 997 9.12 -72.76 11.99
CA PRO A 997 7.76 -72.32 12.33
C PRO A 997 7.36 -72.72 13.76
N ARG A 998 6.41 -71.99 14.38
CA ARG A 998 5.84 -72.39 15.68
C ARG A 998 5.08 -73.71 15.52
N THR A 999 5.36 -74.69 16.36
CA THR A 999 4.64 -75.97 16.40
C THR A 999 4.20 -76.28 17.82
N SER A 1000 3.12 -77.05 17.96
CA SER A 1000 2.70 -77.59 19.26
C SER A 1000 3.54 -78.83 19.58
N GLY A 1001 4.20 -78.83 20.73
CA GLY A 1001 5.06 -79.91 21.20
C GLY A 1001 4.84 -80.18 22.69
N ALA A 1002 5.73 -80.97 23.28
CA ALA A 1002 5.83 -81.13 24.73
C ALA A 1002 7.30 -81.34 25.14
N GLY A 1003 7.63 -80.99 26.38
CA GLY A 1003 8.98 -81.23 26.91
C GLY A 1003 10.04 -80.32 26.28
N VAL A 1004 11.28 -80.79 26.20
CA VAL A 1004 12.44 -80.00 25.71
C VAL A 1004 12.22 -79.51 24.26
N ALA A 1005 11.52 -80.30 23.43
CA ALA A 1005 11.20 -79.94 22.06
C ALA A 1005 10.34 -78.66 21.97
N GLU A 1006 9.39 -78.49 22.89
CA GLU A 1006 8.53 -77.30 22.93
C GLU A 1006 9.33 -76.06 23.34
N VAL A 1007 10.21 -76.18 24.36
CA VAL A 1007 11.09 -75.09 24.78
C VAL A 1007 12.01 -74.64 23.64
N LEU A 1008 12.61 -75.59 22.91
CA LEU A 1008 13.49 -75.27 21.78
C LEU A 1008 12.72 -74.64 20.61
N ASN A 1009 11.49 -75.07 20.33
CA ASN A 1009 10.68 -74.45 19.27
C ASN A 1009 10.19 -73.04 19.64
N VAL A 1010 9.78 -72.84 20.90
CA VAL A 1010 9.31 -71.55 21.41
C VAL A 1010 10.43 -70.51 21.36
N THR A 1011 11.65 -70.91 21.75
CA THR A 1011 12.86 -70.08 21.66
C THR A 1011 13.41 -69.97 20.23
N GLY A 1012 12.97 -70.85 19.32
CA GLY A 1012 13.47 -70.98 17.93
C GLY A 1012 14.81 -71.72 17.82
N LEU A 1013 15.43 -72.08 18.95
CA LEU A 1013 16.73 -72.74 19.00
C LEU A 1013 16.72 -74.17 18.46
N ASP A 1014 15.53 -74.74 18.19
CA ASP A 1014 15.36 -75.97 17.42
C ASP A 1014 15.96 -75.90 16.01
N THR A 1015 16.23 -74.68 15.51
CA THR A 1015 17.03 -74.43 14.30
C THR A 1015 18.44 -75.07 14.39
N TRP A 1016 19.04 -75.09 15.59
CA TRP A 1016 20.43 -75.54 15.80
C TRP A 1016 20.57 -76.67 16.82
N ILE A 1017 19.61 -76.84 17.72
CA ILE A 1017 19.62 -77.82 18.81
C ILE A 1017 18.53 -78.85 18.55
N SER A 1018 18.93 -80.11 18.34
CA SER A 1018 17.96 -81.20 18.22
C SER A 1018 17.37 -81.55 19.58
N ALA A 1019 16.05 -81.75 19.65
CA ALA A 1019 15.39 -82.22 20.87
C ALA A 1019 15.80 -83.66 21.27
N ALA A 1020 16.40 -84.42 20.36
CA ALA A 1020 16.98 -85.74 20.64
C ALA A 1020 18.41 -85.68 21.20
N ASP A 1021 19.01 -84.48 21.27
CA ASP A 1021 20.33 -84.26 21.86
C ASP A 1021 20.23 -84.36 23.40
N GLU A 1022 20.94 -85.33 23.99
CA GLU A 1022 20.99 -85.50 25.45
C GLU A 1022 21.55 -84.25 26.16
N GLN A 1023 22.29 -83.39 25.44
CA GLN A 1023 22.85 -82.13 25.93
C GLN A 1023 22.01 -80.90 25.53
N ALA A 1024 20.77 -81.07 25.06
CA ALA A 1024 19.92 -79.98 24.59
C ALA A 1024 19.76 -78.84 25.62
N LEU A 1025 19.58 -79.18 26.90
CA LEU A 1025 19.48 -78.19 27.99
C LEU A 1025 20.80 -77.47 28.26
N GLU A 1026 21.94 -78.16 28.12
CA GLU A 1026 23.25 -77.52 28.26
C GLU A 1026 23.51 -76.50 27.14
N ARG A 1027 23.10 -76.84 25.91
CA ARG A 1027 23.22 -75.96 24.76
C ARG A 1027 22.24 -74.78 24.84
N LEU A 1028 21.03 -75.00 25.35
CA LEU A 1028 20.09 -73.94 25.70
C LEU A 1028 20.70 -72.99 26.75
N ASN A 1029 21.30 -73.52 27.82
CA ASN A 1029 21.97 -72.71 28.83
C ASN A 1029 23.07 -71.83 28.23
N ARG A 1030 23.94 -72.40 27.39
CA ARG A 1030 24.99 -71.63 26.69
C ARG A 1030 24.41 -70.52 25.80
N ALA A 1031 23.27 -70.78 25.15
CA ALA A 1031 22.62 -69.82 24.25
C ALA A 1031 22.04 -68.59 24.97
N VAL A 1032 21.81 -68.68 26.28
CA VAL A 1032 21.33 -67.58 27.14
C VAL A 1032 22.39 -67.12 28.15
N GLY A 1033 23.67 -67.38 27.85
CA GLY A 1033 24.80 -66.91 28.65
C GLY A 1033 24.98 -67.58 30.00
N LEU A 1034 24.45 -68.80 30.18
CA LEU A 1034 24.66 -69.60 31.40
C LEU A 1034 25.71 -70.69 31.17
N ASP A 1035 26.36 -71.13 32.25
CA ASP A 1035 27.21 -72.31 32.24
C ASP A 1035 26.44 -73.54 31.76
N ALA A 1036 27.10 -74.43 31.00
CA ALA A 1036 26.49 -75.63 30.45
C ALA A 1036 25.74 -76.47 31.51
N GLY A 1037 26.39 -76.67 32.66
CA GLY A 1037 25.83 -77.40 33.80
C GLY A 1037 25.00 -76.54 34.77
N ALA A 1038 24.55 -75.35 34.36
CA ALA A 1038 23.75 -74.49 35.24
C ALA A 1038 22.48 -75.24 35.69
N PRO A 1039 22.18 -75.24 37.00
CA PRO A 1039 21.02 -75.94 37.51
C PRO A 1039 19.76 -75.29 36.96
N ARG A 1040 18.77 -76.08 36.60
CA ARG A 1040 17.54 -75.66 35.92
C ARG A 1040 16.83 -74.43 36.51
N ARG A 1041 16.86 -74.26 37.84
CA ARG A 1041 16.36 -73.05 38.52
C ARG A 1041 17.01 -71.75 38.04
N ARG A 1042 18.29 -71.78 37.63
CA ARG A 1042 19.00 -70.64 37.04
C ARG A 1042 18.52 -70.37 35.63
N THR A 1043 18.26 -71.41 34.84
CA THR A 1043 17.66 -71.29 33.50
C THR A 1043 16.27 -70.64 33.59
N VAL A 1044 15.42 -71.10 34.51
CA VAL A 1044 14.11 -70.49 34.79
C VAL A 1044 14.27 -69.03 35.20
N SER A 1045 15.17 -68.73 36.15
CA SER A 1045 15.45 -67.36 36.59
C SER A 1045 15.90 -66.46 35.43
N ARG A 1046 16.74 -66.97 34.51
CA ARG A 1046 17.21 -66.21 33.35
C ARG A 1046 16.07 -65.86 32.40
N PHE A 1047 15.18 -66.81 32.10
CA PHE A 1047 14.01 -66.51 31.26
C PHE A 1047 13.00 -65.57 31.94
N ARG A 1048 12.87 -65.62 33.28
CA ARG A 1048 12.06 -64.63 34.02
C ARG A 1048 12.67 -63.21 33.97
N HIS A 1049 13.98 -63.08 34.11
CA HIS A 1049 14.66 -61.79 33.94
C HIS A 1049 14.48 -61.23 32.51
N ARG A 1050 14.48 -62.14 31.52
CA ARG A 1050 14.16 -61.84 30.12
C ARG A 1050 12.67 -61.57 29.88
N ARG A 1051 11.82 -61.54 30.91
CA ARG A 1051 10.35 -61.37 30.82
C ARG A 1051 9.67 -62.39 29.88
N GLN A 1052 10.20 -63.61 29.86
CA GLN A 1052 9.71 -64.76 29.09
C GLN A 1052 9.17 -65.82 30.05
N ASP A 1053 8.15 -65.43 30.85
CA ASP A 1053 7.58 -66.27 31.91
C ASP A 1053 6.95 -67.56 31.37
N ASP A 1054 6.38 -67.50 30.17
CA ASP A 1054 5.85 -68.66 29.44
C ASP A 1054 6.93 -69.72 29.18
N ILE A 1055 8.11 -69.30 28.74
CA ILE A 1055 9.27 -70.18 28.53
C ILE A 1055 9.80 -70.68 29.87
N ALA A 1056 9.86 -69.80 30.88
CA ALA A 1056 10.33 -70.14 32.21
C ALA A 1056 9.46 -71.22 32.85
N ASP A 1057 8.14 -71.15 32.68
CA ASP A 1057 7.18 -72.13 33.21
C ASP A 1057 7.22 -73.45 32.42
N LEU A 1058 7.39 -73.40 31.09
CA LEU A 1058 7.69 -74.61 30.30
C LEU A 1058 8.97 -75.29 30.78
N ILE A 1059 10.03 -74.52 31.01
CA ILE A 1059 11.29 -75.01 31.57
C ILE A 1059 11.11 -75.46 33.00
N LEU A 1060 10.15 -74.97 33.80
CA LEU A 1060 9.87 -75.48 35.14
C LEU A 1060 9.11 -76.81 35.10
N GLY A 1061 8.35 -77.07 34.03
CA GLY A 1061 7.52 -78.27 33.84
C GLY A 1061 8.18 -79.50 33.21
N LEU A 1062 9.37 -79.37 32.58
CA LEU A 1062 10.24 -80.50 32.17
C LEU A 1062 10.62 -81.45 33.33
#